data_AF-A0A193G384-F1
#
_entry.id   AF-A0A193G384-F1
#
_cell.length_a   1.000
_cell.length_b   1.000
_cell.length_c   1.000
_cell.angle_alpha   90.00
_cell.angle_beta   90.00
_cell.angle_gamma   90.00
#
_symmetry.space_group_name_H-M   'P 1'
#
loop_
_entity.id
_entity.type
_entity.pdbx_description
1 polymer ?
#
loop_
_entity_poly.entity_id
_entity_poly.type
_entity_poly.pdbx_seq_one_letter_code
_entity_poly.pdbx_strand_id
1 'polypeptide(L)'
;MFPSQPAIRPIFGPAFWNPYTPAIRADDYARGLQGDATSPVRYSEAAHGTHAEFCNGPRFAAYKEEMRAQLSFLAAFCRQHQVPEAETIASSLDTFFRHRFDEAHYFSTRSSIVDSRGKQSLDEFCWMIRHDAIGLNTKLAAIRNLALGVTECADGAVSNLVSAARKLALAVGGIRGTLWNIKEETARDTLLAVTQESFACRPDYHPGNEIHYVTTAWNSLAGWYGFESDPDGITMPEAQEFGFLALCAERLRAALVPDRIALSLAETCQARFNAAMAPDAGSGVLAWTPALQDAMLETLRDIGQAFGLTWEDEDRLDADTQQWSRRESDLRLGSFLAMDQDGDTCACRLRPDPSLIAMDLLRTMADLGLLQEGDYPRNQGAWMAENGTRTALFVYGELCWVARARAKDAFQAPLWQGKGLEIELATLADLRRWQDARLDKSRVPPSAAIGQVIRVEEPARLGEMPISWLNDTACAEAFLLRLGQARAVAYLAAHAPAIAAFAAGKRHKLLCCMLRAGMGTSILAVVRQWSSDPGQHMGMVFRLLRDQAIPMLHRALLDRDAPAAVMAWYAPWRDARLFSFVAPRIGLLLGSAYMGSAAFASALRAGRAAPVQAFFQLLKELLKDPPMQAGIKDSLPEVLCAKDFLGAPALAFAMASGHAPVVQAFYSGLTALLAEPWSAAAIRPPLLAALPHLLVAASAGLDSGLAYALANGHSAVIQAFHATLVDMMRSAVTAPWLCKHLPGMLDPKDGWGKPGIVLARERGHVAAAAAFEAIRADPDILPHLAPPAMPPPPDRAPGADPADGR
;
A
#
# COMPACT_ATOMS: atom_id res chain seq x y z
N MET A 1 3.14 -23.02 -18.20
CA MET A 1 4.59 -22.99 -18.43
C MET A 1 5.06 -21.56 -18.22
N PHE A 2 5.76 -21.28 -17.12
CA PHE A 2 6.26 -19.95 -16.79
C PHE A 2 7.63 -19.71 -17.46
N PRO A 3 7.93 -18.48 -17.93
CA PRO A 3 9.21 -18.17 -18.55
C PRO A 3 10.38 -18.38 -17.57
N SER A 4 11.49 -18.91 -18.09
CA SER A 4 12.74 -19.17 -17.37
C SER A 4 13.27 -17.90 -16.69
N GLN A 5 13.39 -17.93 -15.36
CA GLN A 5 13.81 -16.81 -14.51
C GLN A 5 15.29 -16.44 -14.72
N PRO A 6 15.64 -15.14 -14.79
CA PRO A 6 17.03 -14.69 -14.79
C PRO A 6 17.59 -14.58 -13.36
N ALA A 7 18.84 -15.02 -13.19
CA ALA A 7 19.67 -15.02 -11.98
C ALA A 7 19.15 -15.89 -10.81
N ILE A 8 19.98 -16.87 -10.41
CA ILE A 8 19.76 -17.78 -9.28
C ILE A 8 19.53 -16.96 -8.01
N ARG A 9 18.27 -16.83 -7.59
CA ARG A 9 17.88 -16.27 -6.29
C ARG A 9 18.23 -17.28 -5.20
N PRO A 10 18.52 -16.85 -3.96
CA PRO A 10 18.61 -17.78 -2.84
C PRO A 10 17.27 -18.52 -2.69
N ILE A 11 17.34 -19.82 -2.38
CA ILE A 11 16.17 -20.69 -2.39
C ILE A 11 16.15 -21.51 -1.10
N PHE A 12 14.99 -21.53 -0.48
CA PHE A 12 14.69 -22.42 0.61
C PHE A 12 14.63 -23.88 0.16
N GLY A 13 15.19 -24.77 0.99
CA GLY A 13 15.05 -26.21 0.82
C GLY A 13 13.60 -26.69 1.08
N PRO A 14 13.27 -27.94 0.72
CA PRO A 14 11.92 -28.49 0.91
C PRO A 14 11.40 -28.40 2.35
N ALA A 15 12.29 -28.53 3.34
CA ALA A 15 11.94 -28.50 4.76
C ALA A 15 11.25 -27.19 5.19
N PHE A 16 11.63 -26.05 4.60
CA PHE A 16 11.01 -24.75 4.89
C PHE A 16 9.57 -24.64 4.34
N TRP A 17 9.24 -25.42 3.31
CA TRP A 17 7.92 -25.43 2.68
C TRP A 17 6.99 -26.48 3.28
N ASN A 18 7.47 -27.33 4.19
CA ASN A 18 6.60 -28.28 4.89
C ASN A 18 5.84 -27.55 6.02
N PRO A 19 4.52 -27.78 6.18
CA PRO A 19 3.76 -27.21 7.29
C PRO A 19 4.45 -27.44 8.63
N TYR A 20 4.76 -26.37 9.35
CA TYR A 20 5.38 -26.48 10.66
C TYR A 20 4.30 -26.57 11.74
N THR A 21 4.22 -27.74 12.39
CA THR A 21 3.39 -27.95 13.58
C THR A 21 4.29 -28.04 14.81
N PRO A 22 4.20 -27.11 15.77
CA PRO A 22 4.96 -27.20 17.02
C PRO A 22 4.67 -28.51 17.75
N ALA A 23 5.70 -29.14 18.33
CA ALA A 23 5.60 -30.47 18.97
C ALA A 23 4.54 -30.52 20.09
N ILE A 24 4.32 -29.41 20.80
CA ILE A 24 3.34 -29.29 21.89
C ILE A 24 1.90 -29.48 21.40
N ARG A 25 1.62 -29.25 20.11
CA ARG A 25 0.27 -29.00 19.62
C ARG A 25 -0.62 -30.24 19.48
N ALA A 26 -0.07 -31.41 19.19
CA ALA A 26 -0.89 -32.59 18.85
C ALA A 26 -1.11 -33.52 20.05
N ASP A 27 -0.02 -34.00 20.65
CA ASP A 27 -0.11 -35.12 21.58
C ASP A 27 -0.36 -34.68 23.03
N ASP A 28 0.13 -33.51 23.44
CA ASP A 28 -0.02 -33.03 24.83
C ASP A 28 -1.39 -32.40 25.05
N TYR A 29 -1.91 -31.66 24.07
CA TYR A 29 -3.29 -31.17 24.12
C TYR A 29 -4.28 -32.35 24.09
N ALA A 30 -4.08 -33.33 23.18
CA ALA A 30 -4.94 -34.52 23.13
C ALA A 30 -4.85 -35.37 24.41
N ARG A 31 -3.65 -35.56 24.98
CA ARG A 31 -3.48 -36.27 26.27
C ARG A 31 -4.08 -35.50 27.44
N GLY A 32 -3.93 -34.18 27.45
CA GLY A 32 -4.55 -33.30 28.45
C GLY A 32 -6.08 -33.39 28.43
N LEU A 33 -6.67 -33.47 27.24
CA LEU A 33 -8.11 -33.66 27.07
C LEU A 33 -8.62 -35.06 27.44
N GLN A 34 -7.78 -36.09 27.39
CA GLN A 34 -8.16 -37.46 27.78
C GLN A 34 -8.16 -37.67 29.29
N GLY A 35 -7.45 -36.84 30.05
CA GLY A 35 -7.39 -36.91 31.52
C GLY A 35 -8.56 -36.22 32.24
N ASP A 36 -9.29 -35.34 31.54
CA ASP A 36 -10.41 -34.59 32.12
C ASP A 36 -11.75 -35.16 31.59
N ALA A 37 -12.66 -35.51 32.50
CA ALA A 37 -13.84 -36.34 32.19
C ALA A 37 -14.87 -35.66 31.28
N THR A 38 -14.68 -34.39 30.92
CA THR A 38 -15.58 -33.62 30.05
C THR A 38 -14.80 -32.98 28.90
N SER A 39 -14.84 -33.62 27.71
CA SER A 39 -14.30 -33.00 26.49
C SER A 39 -15.00 -31.65 26.22
N PRO A 40 -14.26 -30.59 25.85
CA PRO A 40 -14.81 -29.27 25.57
C PRO A 40 -15.96 -29.34 24.55
N VAL A 41 -17.05 -28.62 24.82
CA VAL A 41 -18.17 -28.54 23.88
C VAL A 41 -17.78 -27.62 22.73
N ARG A 42 -17.88 -28.13 21.49
CA ARG A 42 -17.70 -27.37 20.25
C ARG A 42 -18.69 -27.86 19.20
N TYR A 43 -19.17 -26.97 18.33
CA TYR A 43 -20.05 -27.35 17.24
C TYR A 43 -19.31 -28.21 16.22
N SER A 44 -20.00 -29.26 15.75
CA SER A 44 -19.63 -30.04 14.57
C SER A 44 -20.90 -30.64 13.99
N GLU A 45 -21.04 -30.57 12.68
CA GLU A 45 -22.26 -31.02 12.00
C GLU A 45 -22.52 -32.52 12.25
N ALA A 46 -21.46 -33.33 12.20
CA ALA A 46 -21.55 -34.78 12.41
C ALA A 46 -22.06 -35.18 13.81
N ALA A 47 -21.77 -34.40 14.85
CA ALA A 47 -22.15 -34.74 16.23
C ALA A 47 -23.42 -34.01 16.72
N HIS A 48 -23.79 -32.90 16.09
CA HIS A 48 -24.83 -32.01 16.59
C HIS A 48 -25.95 -31.74 15.59
N GLY A 49 -25.85 -32.24 14.36
CA GLY A 49 -26.77 -31.89 13.27
C GLY A 49 -26.49 -30.48 12.75
N THR A 50 -27.53 -29.80 12.28
CA THR A 50 -27.45 -28.41 11.82
C THR A 50 -27.02 -27.48 12.95
N HIS A 51 -26.43 -26.34 12.58
CA HIS A 51 -26.01 -25.35 13.56
C HIS A 51 -27.18 -24.78 14.39
N ALA A 52 -28.36 -24.68 13.79
CA ALA A 52 -29.58 -24.30 14.49
C ALA A 52 -30.02 -25.34 15.52
N GLU A 53 -29.91 -26.64 15.20
CA GLU A 53 -30.18 -27.72 16.16
C GLU A 53 -29.19 -27.71 17.33
N PHE A 54 -27.90 -27.45 17.06
CA PHE A 54 -26.91 -27.26 18.11
C PHE A 54 -27.28 -26.09 19.03
N CYS A 55 -27.59 -24.91 18.49
CA CYS A 55 -27.94 -23.72 19.27
C CYS A 55 -29.20 -23.91 20.14
N ASN A 56 -30.16 -24.70 19.66
CA ASN A 56 -31.39 -25.02 20.40
C ASN A 56 -31.25 -26.25 21.31
N GLY A 57 -30.13 -26.96 21.22
CA GLY A 57 -29.88 -28.20 21.94
C GLY A 57 -29.38 -28.00 23.37
N PRO A 58 -29.47 -29.04 24.22
CA PRO A 58 -29.08 -28.95 25.63
C PRO A 58 -27.57 -28.70 25.84
N ARG A 59 -26.72 -29.01 24.84
CA ARG A 59 -25.27 -28.78 24.91
C ARG A 59 -24.88 -27.31 24.73
N PHE A 60 -25.74 -26.47 24.14
CA PHE A 60 -25.41 -25.07 23.88
C PHE A 60 -25.24 -24.24 25.16
N ALA A 61 -26.01 -24.56 26.20
CA ALA A 61 -25.86 -23.92 27.51
C ALA A 61 -24.48 -24.17 28.12
N ALA A 62 -24.00 -25.42 28.08
CA ALA A 62 -22.66 -25.78 28.53
C ALA A 62 -21.57 -25.07 27.69
N TYR A 63 -21.73 -25.05 26.36
CA TYR A 63 -20.85 -24.31 25.46
C TYR A 63 -20.75 -22.81 25.81
N LYS A 64 -21.88 -22.14 26.07
CA LYS A 64 -21.93 -20.72 26.43
C LYS A 64 -21.18 -20.45 27.74
N GLU A 65 -21.35 -21.31 28.75
CA GLU A 65 -20.64 -21.18 30.03
C GLU A 65 -19.14 -21.46 29.89
N GLU A 66 -18.73 -22.45 29.09
CA GLU A 66 -17.32 -22.70 28.79
C GLU A 66 -16.64 -21.48 28.13
N MET A 67 -17.28 -20.90 27.11
CA MET A 67 -16.80 -19.69 26.43
C MET A 67 -16.61 -18.54 27.42
N ARG A 68 -17.60 -18.29 28.29
CA ARG A 68 -17.53 -17.24 29.32
C ARG A 68 -16.38 -17.49 30.31
N ALA A 69 -16.22 -18.72 30.78
CA ALA A 69 -15.17 -19.09 31.72
C ALA A 69 -13.77 -18.88 31.11
N GLN A 70 -13.58 -19.21 29.84
CA GLN A 70 -12.31 -19.04 29.13
C GLN A 70 -11.92 -17.57 28.95
N LEU A 71 -12.86 -16.75 28.48
CA LEU A 71 -12.62 -15.31 28.33
C LEU A 71 -12.35 -14.64 29.69
N SER A 72 -13.08 -15.07 30.73
CA SER A 72 -12.87 -14.60 32.11
C SER A 72 -11.51 -15.03 32.65
N PHE A 73 -11.04 -16.23 32.32
CA PHE A 73 -9.71 -16.70 32.67
C PHE A 73 -8.61 -15.80 32.07
N LEU A 74 -8.72 -15.43 30.79
CA LEU A 74 -7.73 -14.54 30.16
C LEU A 74 -7.70 -13.16 30.82
N ALA A 75 -8.86 -12.58 31.12
CA ALA A 75 -8.96 -11.31 31.84
C ALA A 75 -8.36 -11.40 33.25
N ALA A 76 -8.68 -12.47 34.00
CA ALA A 76 -8.14 -12.71 35.33
C ALA A 76 -6.62 -12.90 35.31
N PHE A 77 -6.08 -13.60 34.32
CA PHE A 77 -4.64 -13.78 34.12
C PHE A 77 -3.94 -12.43 33.96
N CYS A 78 -4.48 -11.52 33.12
CA CYS A 78 -3.93 -10.17 32.97
C CYS A 78 -3.97 -9.34 34.27
N ARG A 79 -5.05 -9.45 35.06
CA ARG A 79 -5.16 -8.77 36.36
C ARG A 79 -4.16 -9.32 37.38
N GLN A 80 -4.02 -10.65 37.47
CA GLN A 80 -3.08 -11.32 38.36
C GLN A 80 -1.64 -10.86 38.12
N HIS A 81 -1.28 -10.64 36.85
CA HIS A 81 0.04 -10.17 36.45
C HIS A 81 0.13 -8.65 36.28
N GLN A 82 -0.85 -7.89 36.80
CA GLN A 82 -0.84 -6.42 36.89
C GLN A 82 -0.59 -5.72 35.53
N VAL A 83 -1.15 -6.25 34.44
CA VAL A 83 -1.07 -5.59 33.13
C VAL A 83 -1.82 -4.24 33.21
N PRO A 84 -1.19 -3.10 32.85
CA PRO A 84 -1.81 -1.78 32.98
C PRO A 84 -3.17 -1.63 32.27
N GLU A 85 -3.37 -2.39 31.19
CA GLU A 85 -4.57 -2.35 30.34
C GLU A 85 -5.54 -3.51 30.60
N ALA A 86 -5.42 -4.21 31.74
CA ALA A 86 -6.21 -5.42 32.02
C ALA A 86 -7.73 -5.21 31.91
N GLU A 87 -8.25 -4.04 32.31
CA GLU A 87 -9.68 -3.73 32.20
C GLU A 87 -10.12 -3.46 30.76
N THR A 88 -9.28 -2.82 29.94
CA THR A 88 -9.55 -2.66 28.50
C THR A 88 -9.60 -4.01 27.82
N ILE A 89 -8.66 -4.90 28.12
CA ILE A 89 -8.63 -6.29 27.64
C ILE A 89 -9.91 -7.02 28.04
N ALA A 90 -10.30 -6.93 29.32
CA ALA A 90 -11.52 -7.55 29.82
C ALA A 90 -12.78 -7.04 29.10
N SER A 91 -12.88 -5.73 28.85
CA SER A 91 -13.99 -5.11 28.13
C SER A 91 -14.08 -5.58 26.68
N SER A 92 -12.95 -5.74 25.98
CA SER A 92 -12.94 -6.25 24.60
C SER A 92 -13.37 -7.72 24.53
N LEU A 93 -12.89 -8.56 25.46
CA LEU A 93 -13.30 -9.96 25.53
C LEU A 93 -14.78 -10.12 25.89
N ASP A 94 -15.32 -9.27 26.77
CA ASP A 94 -16.76 -9.22 27.07
C ASP A 94 -17.57 -8.77 25.85
N THR A 95 -17.10 -7.77 25.11
CA THR A 95 -17.73 -7.31 23.86
C THR A 95 -17.84 -8.45 22.84
N PHE A 96 -16.77 -9.21 22.63
CA PHE A 96 -16.80 -10.41 21.77
C PHE A 96 -17.83 -11.45 22.26
N PHE A 97 -17.90 -11.71 23.57
CA PHE A 97 -18.90 -12.60 24.15
C PHE A 97 -20.33 -12.13 23.85
N ARG A 98 -20.64 -10.86 24.11
CA ARG A 98 -21.97 -10.29 23.85
C ARG A 98 -22.33 -10.31 22.36
N HIS A 99 -21.40 -9.96 21.48
CA HIS A 99 -21.60 -10.05 20.03
C HIS A 99 -22.00 -11.47 19.61
N ARG A 100 -21.43 -12.50 20.25
CA ARG A 100 -21.83 -13.88 19.97
C ARG A 100 -23.18 -14.24 20.56
N PHE A 101 -23.43 -13.93 21.83
CA PHE A 101 -24.54 -14.54 22.58
C PHE A 101 -25.74 -13.64 22.83
N ASP A 102 -25.57 -12.32 22.77
CA ASP A 102 -26.59 -11.34 23.12
C ASP A 102 -27.04 -10.53 21.88
N GLU A 103 -26.23 -10.48 20.81
CA GLU A 103 -26.52 -9.78 19.55
C GLU A 103 -26.71 -10.76 18.38
N ALA A 104 -27.94 -11.24 18.17
CA ALA A 104 -28.26 -12.31 17.23
C ALA A 104 -27.78 -12.09 15.77
N HIS A 105 -27.57 -10.84 15.35
CA HIS A 105 -27.24 -10.50 13.97
C HIS A 105 -25.75 -10.32 13.70
N TYR A 106 -24.91 -10.11 14.72
CA TYR A 106 -23.50 -9.75 14.51
C TYR A 106 -22.75 -10.85 13.76
N PHE A 107 -22.85 -12.12 14.21
CA PHE A 107 -22.27 -13.28 13.53
C PHE A 107 -23.28 -14.05 12.67
N SER A 108 -24.39 -13.45 12.21
CA SER A 108 -25.53 -14.18 11.63
C SER A 108 -25.15 -15.26 10.60
N THR A 109 -24.28 -14.97 9.65
CA THR A 109 -23.79 -15.92 8.63
C THR A 109 -22.58 -16.76 9.08
N ARG A 110 -22.00 -16.48 10.24
CA ARG A 110 -20.69 -17.00 10.72
C ARG A 110 -20.72 -17.70 12.07
N SER A 111 -21.85 -17.69 12.74
CA SER A 111 -22.00 -18.24 14.09
C SER A 111 -21.57 -19.72 14.18
N SER A 112 -21.80 -20.50 13.11
CA SER A 112 -21.32 -21.89 13.01
C SER A 112 -19.80 -22.02 12.98
N ILE A 113 -19.09 -21.08 12.36
CA ILE A 113 -17.62 -21.04 12.30
C ILE A 113 -17.04 -20.61 13.65
N VAL A 114 -17.66 -19.62 14.31
CA VAL A 114 -17.30 -19.21 15.68
C VAL A 114 -17.42 -20.40 16.64
N ASP A 115 -18.55 -21.11 16.60
CA ASP A 115 -18.83 -22.20 17.55
C ASP A 115 -18.05 -23.49 17.29
N SER A 116 -17.45 -23.63 16.12
CA SER A 116 -16.62 -24.77 15.74
C SER A 116 -15.15 -24.43 15.85
N ARG A 117 -14.56 -23.88 14.78
CA ARG A 117 -13.13 -23.57 14.70
C ARG A 117 -12.74 -22.44 15.66
N GLY A 118 -13.57 -21.40 15.80
CA GLY A 118 -13.31 -20.30 16.73
C GLY A 118 -13.16 -20.78 18.17
N LYS A 119 -14.13 -21.59 18.65
CA LYS A 119 -14.08 -22.25 19.96
C LYS A 119 -12.84 -23.12 20.13
N GLN A 120 -12.55 -23.98 19.14
CA GLN A 120 -11.36 -24.82 19.19
C GLN A 120 -10.08 -23.98 19.37
N SER A 121 -9.93 -22.89 18.62
CA SER A 121 -8.77 -22.01 18.74
C SER A 121 -8.72 -21.29 20.07
N LEU A 122 -9.86 -20.90 20.66
CA LEU A 122 -9.90 -20.35 22.02
C LEU A 122 -9.48 -21.39 23.07
N ASP A 123 -9.93 -22.64 22.93
CA ASP A 123 -9.55 -23.75 23.81
C ASP A 123 -8.04 -23.98 23.77
N GLU A 124 -7.48 -24.11 22.56
CA GLU A 124 -6.04 -24.27 22.31
C GLU A 124 -5.26 -23.09 22.92
N PHE A 125 -5.72 -21.86 22.67
CA PHE A 125 -5.09 -20.64 23.19
C PHE A 125 -5.07 -20.62 24.72
N CYS A 126 -6.21 -20.85 25.37
CA CYS A 126 -6.30 -20.86 26.83
C CYS A 126 -5.46 -21.97 27.46
N TRP A 127 -5.38 -23.14 26.81
CA TRP A 127 -4.50 -24.22 27.26
C TRP A 127 -3.02 -23.81 27.20
N MET A 128 -2.58 -23.17 26.11
CA MET A 128 -1.20 -22.66 25.98
C MET A 128 -0.87 -21.58 27.01
N ILE A 129 -1.82 -20.69 27.35
CA ILE A 129 -1.60 -19.70 28.42
C ILE A 129 -1.34 -20.38 29.78
N ARG A 130 -1.93 -21.55 30.04
CA ARG A 130 -1.66 -22.33 31.26
C ARG A 130 -0.33 -23.07 31.24
N HIS A 131 0.27 -23.26 30.06
CA HIS A 131 1.46 -24.08 29.91
C HIS A 131 2.74 -23.32 30.32
N ASP A 132 3.54 -23.86 31.24
CA ASP A 132 4.70 -23.16 31.82
C ASP A 132 5.86 -22.95 30.84
N ALA A 133 5.92 -23.73 29.76
CA ALA A 133 6.94 -23.57 28.72
C ALA A 133 6.88 -22.22 27.96
N ILE A 134 5.75 -21.50 28.01
CA ILE A 134 5.65 -20.17 27.38
C ILE A 134 6.01 -19.10 28.40
N GLY A 135 6.99 -18.25 28.06
CA GLY A 135 7.37 -17.11 28.89
C GLY A 135 6.21 -16.16 29.17
N LEU A 136 6.14 -15.62 30.39
CA LEU A 136 5.03 -14.77 30.85
C LEU A 136 4.78 -13.58 29.91
N ASN A 137 5.83 -12.89 29.47
CA ASN A 137 5.70 -11.74 28.57
C ASN A 137 5.03 -12.12 27.24
N THR A 138 5.36 -13.28 26.68
CA THR A 138 4.74 -13.81 25.46
C THR A 138 3.26 -14.10 25.68
N LYS A 139 2.88 -14.69 26.83
CA LYS A 139 1.48 -14.93 27.19
C LYS A 139 0.69 -13.62 27.26
N LEU A 140 1.21 -12.61 27.96
CA LEU A 140 0.53 -11.33 28.13
C LEU A 140 0.37 -10.57 26.81
N ALA A 141 1.42 -10.57 25.97
CA ALA A 141 1.35 -9.97 24.64
C ALA A 141 0.34 -10.69 23.72
N ALA A 142 0.29 -12.02 23.78
CA ALA A 142 -0.68 -12.81 23.00
C ALA A 142 -2.13 -12.50 23.42
N ILE A 143 -2.41 -12.37 24.73
CA ILE A 143 -3.76 -12.03 25.23
C ILE A 143 -4.17 -10.64 24.77
N ARG A 144 -3.27 -9.65 24.88
CA ARG A 144 -3.53 -8.28 24.41
C ARG A 144 -3.88 -8.26 22.93
N ASN A 145 -3.09 -8.92 22.09
CA ASN A 145 -3.31 -8.97 20.64
C ASN A 145 -4.63 -9.67 20.29
N LEU A 146 -4.96 -10.76 20.99
CA LEU A 146 -6.24 -11.44 20.81
C LEU A 146 -7.41 -10.51 21.15
N ALA A 147 -7.37 -9.85 22.31
CA ALA A 147 -8.44 -8.97 22.78
C ALA A 147 -8.70 -7.80 21.82
N LEU A 148 -7.65 -7.24 21.22
CA LEU A 148 -7.79 -6.20 20.19
C LEU A 148 -8.44 -6.76 18.91
N GLY A 149 -8.00 -7.92 18.43
CA GLY A 149 -8.45 -8.47 17.16
C GLY A 149 -9.89 -9.00 17.18
N VAL A 150 -10.40 -9.53 18.29
CA VAL A 150 -11.74 -10.16 18.32
C VAL A 150 -12.91 -9.16 18.28
N THR A 151 -12.64 -7.86 18.40
CA THR A 151 -13.68 -6.81 18.39
C THR A 151 -13.83 -6.05 17.07
N GLU A 152 -12.98 -6.29 16.06
CA GLU A 152 -12.97 -5.48 14.83
C GLU A 152 -14.18 -5.73 13.93
N CYS A 153 -14.45 -6.98 13.56
CA CYS A 153 -15.63 -7.37 12.79
C CYS A 153 -15.96 -8.86 12.99
N ALA A 154 -17.18 -9.26 12.61
CA ALA A 154 -17.64 -10.64 12.75
C ALA A 154 -16.77 -11.64 11.98
N ASP A 155 -16.34 -11.30 10.77
CA ASP A 155 -15.48 -12.16 9.96
C ASP A 155 -14.05 -12.22 10.54
N GLY A 156 -13.50 -11.07 10.94
CA GLY A 156 -12.15 -10.95 11.48
C GLY A 156 -11.96 -11.62 12.85
N ALA A 157 -13.01 -11.72 13.66
CA ALA A 157 -12.89 -12.26 15.01
C ALA A 157 -12.44 -13.74 15.04
N VAL A 158 -12.95 -14.59 14.14
CA VAL A 158 -12.52 -16.00 14.09
C VAL A 158 -11.11 -16.13 13.52
N SER A 159 -10.79 -15.42 12.43
CA SER A 159 -9.44 -15.40 11.89
C SER A 159 -8.42 -14.91 12.93
N ASN A 160 -8.79 -13.93 13.76
CA ASN A 160 -7.95 -13.43 14.85
C ASN A 160 -7.79 -14.45 15.98
N LEU A 161 -8.82 -15.21 16.34
CA LEU A 161 -8.71 -16.34 17.29
C LEU A 161 -7.77 -17.43 16.76
N VAL A 162 -7.96 -17.86 15.51
CA VAL A 162 -7.12 -18.88 14.86
C VAL A 162 -5.68 -18.40 14.78
N SER A 163 -5.47 -17.15 14.36
CA SER A 163 -4.15 -16.52 14.26
C SER A 163 -3.48 -16.41 15.63
N ALA A 164 -4.18 -15.93 16.66
CA ALA A 164 -3.61 -15.80 18.01
C ALA A 164 -3.19 -17.16 18.60
N ALA A 165 -4.03 -18.19 18.47
CA ALA A 165 -3.68 -19.55 18.88
C ALA A 165 -2.46 -20.06 18.12
N ARG A 166 -2.43 -19.88 16.79
CA ARG A 166 -1.32 -20.29 15.94
C ARG A 166 -0.02 -19.57 16.32
N LYS A 167 -0.03 -18.24 16.47
CA LYS A 167 1.14 -17.45 16.85
C LYS A 167 1.71 -17.86 18.20
N LEU A 168 0.84 -18.11 19.19
CA LEU A 168 1.25 -18.59 20.51
C LEU A 168 1.88 -19.99 20.43
N ALA A 169 1.32 -20.88 19.60
CA ALA A 169 1.91 -22.20 19.37
C ALA A 169 3.28 -22.10 18.70
N LEU A 170 3.41 -21.25 17.68
CA LEU A 170 4.67 -20.99 16.98
C LEU A 170 5.73 -20.41 17.90
N ALA A 171 5.37 -19.58 18.87
CA ALA A 171 6.31 -19.05 19.86
C ALA A 171 6.99 -20.15 20.69
N VAL A 172 6.35 -21.31 20.87
CA VAL A 172 6.98 -22.47 21.54
C VAL A 172 7.88 -23.28 20.61
N GLY A 173 7.72 -23.12 19.30
CA GLY A 173 8.51 -23.82 18.29
C GLY A 173 9.98 -23.39 18.19
N GLY A 174 10.44 -22.53 19.10
CA GLY A 174 11.75 -21.90 19.07
C GLY A 174 11.99 -21.17 17.75
N ILE A 175 13.22 -21.17 17.26
CA ILE A 175 13.58 -20.49 16.01
C ILE A 175 12.78 -20.98 14.79
N ARG A 176 12.46 -22.28 14.69
CA ARG A 176 11.64 -22.79 13.56
C ARG A 176 10.24 -22.19 13.58
N GLY A 177 9.62 -22.09 14.76
CA GLY A 177 8.32 -21.45 14.92
C GLY A 177 8.36 -19.95 14.64
N THR A 178 9.41 -19.24 15.11
CA THR A 178 9.63 -17.82 14.80
C THR A 178 9.77 -17.57 13.30
N LEU A 179 10.62 -18.34 12.60
CA LEU A 179 10.81 -18.22 11.15
C LEU A 179 9.51 -18.52 10.38
N TRP A 180 8.74 -19.49 10.86
CA TRP A 180 7.44 -19.81 10.28
C TRP A 180 6.44 -18.67 10.47
N ASN A 181 6.40 -18.03 11.65
CA ASN A 181 5.55 -16.86 11.87
C ASN A 181 5.89 -15.72 10.92
N ILE A 182 7.19 -15.39 10.76
CA ILE A 182 7.65 -14.34 9.84
C ILE A 182 7.28 -14.68 8.40
N LYS A 183 7.39 -15.95 7.99
CA LYS A 183 6.98 -16.41 6.66
C LYS A 183 5.48 -16.15 6.43
N GLU A 184 4.62 -16.47 7.39
CA GLU A 184 3.17 -16.26 7.27
C GLU A 184 2.80 -14.78 7.24
N GLU A 185 3.40 -13.97 8.10
CA GLU A 185 3.19 -12.51 8.14
C GLU A 185 3.64 -11.86 6.82
N THR A 186 4.86 -12.15 6.37
CA THR A 186 5.40 -11.66 5.10
C THR A 186 4.49 -12.04 3.92
N ALA A 187 3.95 -13.26 3.93
CA ALA A 187 3.05 -13.73 2.89
C ALA A 187 1.70 -12.98 2.91
N ARG A 188 1.10 -12.79 4.08
CA ARG A 188 -0.16 -12.04 4.22
C ARG A 188 0.00 -10.58 3.79
N ASP A 189 1.07 -9.91 4.22
CA ASP A 189 1.34 -8.52 3.83
C ASP A 189 1.56 -8.39 2.33
N THR A 190 2.28 -9.35 1.73
CA THR A 190 2.49 -9.40 0.28
C THR A 190 1.16 -9.56 -0.47
N LEU A 191 0.30 -10.49 -0.03
CA LEU A 191 -1.00 -10.72 -0.66
C LEU A 191 -1.94 -9.50 -0.49
N LEU A 192 -1.89 -8.83 0.66
CA LEU A 192 -2.65 -7.60 0.91
C LEU A 192 -2.22 -6.49 -0.04
N ALA A 193 -0.91 -6.27 -0.19
CA ALA A 193 -0.38 -5.26 -1.10
C ALA A 193 -0.81 -5.54 -2.56
N VAL A 194 -0.78 -6.81 -3.00
CA VAL A 194 -1.22 -7.20 -4.35
C VAL A 194 -2.74 -7.05 -4.52
N THR A 195 -3.52 -7.34 -3.48
CA THR A 195 -4.97 -7.13 -3.45
C THR A 195 -5.29 -5.65 -3.63
N GLN A 196 -4.66 -4.77 -2.85
CA GLN A 196 -4.85 -3.33 -2.95
C GLN A 196 -4.38 -2.79 -4.31
N GLU A 197 -3.27 -3.28 -4.85
CA GLU A 197 -2.79 -2.92 -6.19
C GLU A 197 -3.81 -3.31 -7.28
N SER A 198 -4.45 -4.47 -7.16
CA SER A 198 -5.31 -5.05 -8.20
C SER A 198 -6.77 -4.60 -8.13
N PHE A 199 -7.30 -4.41 -6.92
CA PHE A 199 -8.74 -4.26 -6.71
C PHE A 199 -9.16 -2.91 -6.13
N ALA A 200 -8.26 -2.12 -5.53
CA ALA A 200 -8.65 -0.88 -4.82
C ALA A 200 -9.38 0.17 -5.68
N CYS A 201 -9.39 0.01 -7.00
CA CYS A 201 -10.07 0.91 -7.93
C CYS A 201 -11.24 0.28 -8.69
N ARG A 202 -11.64 -0.94 -8.33
CA ARG A 202 -12.89 -1.49 -8.83
C ARG A 202 -14.07 -0.83 -8.09
N PRO A 203 -15.17 -0.44 -8.79
CA PRO A 203 -16.30 0.24 -8.16
C PRO A 203 -16.99 -0.55 -7.04
N ASP A 204 -16.87 -1.87 -7.08
CA ASP A 204 -17.42 -2.86 -6.14
C ASP A 204 -16.42 -3.25 -5.03
N TYR A 205 -15.20 -2.72 -5.05
CA TYR A 205 -14.22 -2.97 -4.01
C TYR A 205 -14.56 -2.20 -2.73
N HIS A 206 -14.65 -2.92 -1.63
CA HIS A 206 -14.77 -2.35 -0.31
C HIS A 206 -13.53 -2.71 0.52
N PRO A 207 -12.81 -1.76 1.14
CA PRO A 207 -11.61 -2.06 1.95
C PRO A 207 -11.87 -3.09 3.06
N GLY A 208 -13.11 -3.11 3.60
CA GLY A 208 -13.52 -4.14 4.57
C GLY A 208 -13.51 -5.59 4.05
N ASN A 209 -13.47 -5.79 2.72
CA ASN A 209 -13.42 -7.11 2.10
C ASN A 209 -11.99 -7.57 1.79
N GLU A 210 -10.96 -6.75 2.05
CA GLU A 210 -9.54 -7.07 1.77
C GLU A 210 -9.11 -8.41 2.36
N ILE A 211 -9.58 -8.71 3.58
CA ILE A 211 -9.31 -9.97 4.25
C ILE A 211 -9.82 -11.19 3.46
N HIS A 212 -10.95 -11.08 2.77
CA HIS A 212 -11.51 -12.17 1.97
C HIS A 212 -10.75 -12.39 0.66
N TYR A 213 -10.29 -11.31 0.02
CA TYR A 213 -9.40 -11.42 -1.15
C TYR A 213 -8.08 -12.10 -0.77
N VAL A 214 -7.44 -11.63 0.31
CA VAL A 214 -6.20 -12.20 0.83
C VAL A 214 -6.38 -13.66 1.22
N THR A 215 -7.46 -14.00 1.93
CA THR A 215 -7.74 -15.36 2.38
C THR A 215 -8.05 -16.29 1.20
N THR A 216 -8.78 -15.81 0.20
CA THR A 216 -9.02 -16.59 -1.03
C THR A 216 -7.73 -16.89 -1.77
N ALA A 217 -6.84 -15.90 -1.92
CA ALA A 217 -5.53 -16.08 -2.54
C ALA A 217 -4.63 -17.01 -1.71
N TRP A 218 -4.60 -16.81 -0.39
CA TRP A 218 -3.87 -17.63 0.58
C TRP A 218 -4.26 -19.10 0.45
N ASN A 219 -5.56 -19.40 0.50
CA ASN A 219 -6.08 -20.76 0.39
C ASN A 219 -5.74 -21.40 -0.96
N SER A 220 -5.82 -20.62 -2.04
CA SER A 220 -5.50 -21.09 -3.39
C SER A 220 -4.00 -21.42 -3.57
N LEU A 221 -3.13 -20.74 -2.82
CA LEU A 221 -1.67 -20.91 -2.89
C LEU A 221 -1.11 -21.76 -1.74
N ALA A 222 -1.92 -22.13 -0.76
CA ALA A 222 -1.49 -22.74 0.50
C ALA A 222 -0.61 -23.99 0.29
N GLY A 223 -1.05 -24.90 -0.59
CA GLY A 223 -0.30 -26.13 -0.89
C GLY A 223 1.08 -25.91 -1.52
N TRP A 224 1.30 -24.79 -2.21
CA TRP A 224 2.59 -24.50 -2.86
C TRP A 224 3.61 -23.92 -1.89
N TYR A 225 3.15 -23.25 -0.84
CA TYR A 225 4.00 -22.58 0.15
C TYR A 225 3.96 -23.26 1.52
N GLY A 226 3.23 -24.37 1.66
CA GLY A 226 3.09 -25.10 2.92
C GLY A 226 2.19 -24.44 3.95
N PHE A 227 1.37 -23.48 3.56
CA PHE A 227 0.44 -22.84 4.49
C PHE A 227 -0.71 -23.80 4.84
N GLU A 228 -1.27 -23.61 6.03
CA GLU A 228 -2.58 -24.18 6.33
C GLU A 228 -3.66 -23.30 5.72
N SER A 229 -4.65 -23.92 5.08
CA SER A 229 -5.82 -23.20 4.60
C SER A 229 -6.60 -22.61 5.78
N ASP A 230 -7.01 -21.35 5.63
CA ASP A 230 -7.87 -20.64 6.55
C ASP A 230 -9.34 -20.99 6.21
N PRO A 231 -10.13 -21.53 7.15
CA PRO A 231 -11.49 -22.01 6.88
C PRO A 231 -12.52 -20.88 6.69
N ASP A 232 -12.09 -19.64 6.37
CA ASP A 232 -13.02 -18.56 6.05
C ASP A 232 -13.92 -18.95 4.87
N GLY A 233 -15.23 -18.95 5.13
CA GLY A 233 -16.28 -19.34 4.19
C GLY A 233 -16.66 -18.32 3.10
N ILE A 234 -16.07 -17.11 3.06
CA ILE A 234 -16.28 -16.18 1.93
C ILE A 234 -15.12 -16.27 0.95
N THR A 235 -15.40 -16.82 -0.23
CA THR A 235 -14.49 -16.81 -1.37
C THR A 235 -14.82 -15.64 -2.28
N MET A 236 -13.81 -14.86 -2.67
CA MET A 236 -13.94 -13.81 -3.69
C MET A 236 -13.63 -14.40 -5.07
N PRO A 237 -14.61 -14.57 -5.98
CA PRO A 237 -14.38 -15.18 -7.29
C PRO A 237 -13.27 -14.47 -8.09
N GLU A 238 -13.18 -13.14 -7.97
CA GLU A 238 -12.17 -12.31 -8.64
C GLU A 238 -10.75 -12.62 -8.13
N ALA A 239 -10.62 -13.02 -6.85
CA ALA A 239 -9.35 -13.45 -6.26
C ALA A 239 -8.94 -14.87 -6.68
N GLN A 240 -9.82 -15.62 -7.36
CA GLN A 240 -9.53 -16.93 -7.92
C GLN A 240 -9.10 -16.84 -9.40
N GLU A 241 -9.17 -15.65 -10.00
CA GLU A 241 -8.74 -15.44 -11.37
C GLU A 241 -7.24 -15.80 -11.54
N PHE A 242 -6.94 -16.59 -12.57
CA PHE A 242 -5.58 -17.09 -12.82
C PHE A 242 -4.53 -15.96 -12.91
N GLY A 243 -4.87 -14.83 -13.52
CA GLY A 243 -3.97 -13.69 -13.65
C GLY A 243 -3.58 -13.08 -12.30
N PHE A 244 -4.55 -12.95 -11.38
CA PHE A 244 -4.31 -12.43 -10.04
C PHE A 244 -3.50 -13.42 -9.18
N LEU A 245 -3.85 -14.71 -9.21
CA LEU A 245 -3.09 -15.74 -8.48
C LEU A 245 -1.65 -15.87 -8.99
N ALA A 246 -1.42 -15.74 -10.30
CA ALA A 246 -0.08 -15.75 -10.89
C ALA A 246 0.77 -14.55 -10.40
N LEU A 247 0.17 -13.35 -10.33
CA LEU A 247 0.80 -12.16 -9.78
C LEU A 247 1.12 -12.34 -8.29
N CYS A 248 0.19 -12.87 -7.50
CA CYS A 248 0.41 -13.20 -6.09
C CYS A 248 1.58 -14.16 -5.91
N ALA A 249 1.62 -15.27 -6.68
CA ALA A 249 2.69 -16.25 -6.61
C ALA A 249 4.06 -15.68 -7.05
N GLU A 250 4.09 -14.75 -8.01
CA GLU A 250 5.31 -14.02 -8.37
C GLU A 250 5.83 -13.16 -7.21
N ARG A 251 4.95 -12.37 -6.60
CA ARG A 251 5.31 -11.47 -5.49
C ARG A 251 5.71 -12.25 -4.24
N LEU A 252 5.01 -13.33 -3.90
CA LEU A 252 5.38 -14.23 -2.81
C LEU A 252 6.76 -14.88 -3.03
N ARG A 253 7.07 -15.34 -4.26
CA ARG A 253 8.43 -15.86 -4.58
C ARG A 253 9.53 -14.80 -4.45
N ALA A 254 9.20 -13.53 -4.60
CA ALA A 254 10.16 -12.44 -4.39
C ALA A 254 10.29 -12.05 -2.92
N ALA A 255 9.23 -12.20 -2.12
CA ALA A 255 9.20 -11.83 -0.71
C ALA A 255 9.75 -12.94 0.20
N LEU A 256 9.41 -14.21 -0.08
CA LEU A 256 9.78 -15.38 0.73
C LEU A 256 11.11 -15.98 0.27
N VAL A 257 12.18 -15.18 0.36
CA VAL A 257 13.56 -15.61 0.13
C VAL A 257 14.35 -15.63 1.45
N PRO A 258 15.32 -16.54 1.61
CA PRO A 258 16.06 -16.72 2.86
C PRO A 258 16.60 -15.44 3.49
N ASP A 259 17.24 -14.59 2.69
CA ASP A 259 17.86 -13.35 3.14
C ASP A 259 16.84 -12.34 3.68
N ARG A 260 15.65 -12.24 3.09
CA ARG A 260 14.60 -11.33 3.57
C ARG A 260 13.95 -11.81 4.87
N ILE A 261 13.72 -13.11 4.99
CA ILE A 261 13.20 -13.70 6.24
C ILE A 261 14.22 -13.52 7.38
N ALA A 262 15.50 -13.78 7.11
CA ALA A 262 16.57 -13.53 8.07
C ALA A 262 16.70 -12.05 8.43
N LEU A 263 16.60 -11.15 7.45
CA LEU A 263 16.67 -9.70 7.66
C LEU A 263 15.52 -9.18 8.52
N SER A 264 14.30 -9.65 8.30
CA SER A 264 13.13 -9.27 9.10
C SER A 264 13.28 -9.65 10.59
N LEU A 265 13.78 -10.86 10.87
CA LEU A 265 14.10 -11.27 12.24
C LEU A 265 15.27 -10.46 12.81
N ALA A 266 16.31 -10.22 12.01
CA ALA A 266 17.48 -9.45 12.40
C ALA A 266 17.14 -7.99 12.78
N GLU A 267 16.26 -7.34 12.02
CA GLU A 267 15.73 -6.00 12.32
C GLU A 267 15.02 -5.98 13.68
N THR A 268 14.21 -7.01 13.96
CA THR A 268 13.51 -7.14 15.25
C THR A 268 14.49 -7.34 16.41
N CYS A 269 15.51 -8.19 16.23
CA CYS A 269 16.58 -8.40 17.20
C CYS A 269 17.37 -7.11 17.45
N GLN A 270 17.77 -6.40 16.39
CA GLN A 270 18.52 -5.15 16.48
C GLN A 270 17.73 -4.04 17.15
N ALA A 271 16.44 -3.90 16.81
CA ALA A 271 15.57 -2.90 17.44
C ALA A 271 15.44 -3.12 18.94
N ARG A 272 15.26 -4.37 19.38
CA ARG A 272 15.23 -4.73 20.82
C ARG A 272 16.55 -4.47 21.51
N PHE A 273 17.66 -4.86 20.89
CA PHE A 273 18.99 -4.63 21.44
C PHE A 273 19.26 -3.12 21.61
N ASN A 274 19.00 -2.34 20.57
CA ASN A 274 19.18 -0.88 20.61
C ASN A 274 18.28 -0.20 21.65
N ALA A 275 17.04 -0.67 21.83
CA ALA A 275 16.12 -0.14 22.84
C ALA A 275 16.62 -0.41 24.27
N ALA A 276 17.21 -1.58 24.52
CA ALA A 276 17.80 -1.92 25.82
C ALA A 276 19.11 -1.18 26.10
N MET A 277 19.89 -0.90 25.05
CA MET A 277 21.18 -0.21 25.17
C MET A 277 21.08 1.32 25.21
N ALA A 278 19.87 1.88 25.05
CA ALA A 278 19.58 3.31 24.87
C ALA A 278 20.61 4.23 25.55
N PRO A 279 21.63 4.71 24.80
CA PRO A 279 22.66 5.57 25.39
C PRO A 279 22.05 6.92 25.77
N ASP A 280 22.46 7.47 26.92
CA ASP A 280 22.28 8.89 27.19
C ASP A 280 22.82 9.68 25.98
N ALA A 281 21.91 10.38 25.31
CA ALA A 281 21.99 10.69 23.89
C ALA A 281 23.21 11.55 23.50
N GLY A 282 24.03 11.06 22.56
CA GLY A 282 24.94 11.95 21.82
C GLY A 282 25.94 11.29 20.88
N SER A 283 26.75 10.35 21.36
CA SER A 283 27.95 9.91 20.61
C SER A 283 27.79 8.61 19.83
N GLY A 284 26.84 7.74 20.19
CA GLY A 284 26.74 6.38 19.63
C GLY A 284 27.93 5.47 19.93
N VAL A 285 28.95 5.98 20.63
CA VAL A 285 30.18 5.29 21.03
C VAL A 285 30.13 5.11 22.55
N LEU A 286 30.23 3.86 22.99
CA LEU A 286 30.18 3.44 24.39
C LEU A 286 31.57 2.97 24.81
N ALA A 287 32.05 3.43 25.97
CA ALA A 287 33.27 2.89 26.55
C ALA A 287 33.03 1.43 26.97
N TRP A 288 33.92 0.52 26.52
CA TRP A 288 33.80 -0.89 26.88
C TRP A 288 34.12 -1.08 28.35
N THR A 289 33.19 -1.64 29.11
CA THR A 289 33.36 -2.00 30.52
C THR A 289 32.79 -3.40 30.76
N PRO A 290 33.28 -4.15 31.77
CA PRO A 290 32.70 -5.44 32.12
C PRO A 290 31.19 -5.37 32.39
N ALA A 291 30.73 -4.32 33.09
CA ALA A 291 29.30 -4.13 33.37
C ALA A 291 28.46 -3.90 32.09
N LEU A 292 29.00 -3.16 31.12
CA LEU A 292 28.34 -2.99 29.83
C LEU A 292 28.28 -4.30 29.06
N GLN A 293 29.37 -5.07 29.06
CA GLN A 293 29.41 -6.39 28.45
C GLN A 293 28.36 -7.33 29.06
N ASP A 294 28.24 -7.38 30.38
CA ASP A 294 27.25 -8.20 31.08
C ASP A 294 25.82 -7.79 30.71
N ALA A 295 25.53 -6.48 30.67
CA ALA A 295 24.22 -5.96 30.25
C ALA A 295 23.88 -6.30 28.80
N MET A 296 24.87 -6.26 27.89
CA MET A 296 24.70 -6.66 26.50
C MET A 296 24.44 -8.15 26.37
N LEU A 297 25.15 -9.00 27.11
CA LEU A 297 24.95 -10.45 27.11
C LEU A 297 23.60 -10.83 27.69
N GLU A 298 23.14 -10.16 28.75
CA GLU A 298 21.78 -10.33 29.29
C GLU A 298 20.71 -9.98 28.23
N THR A 299 20.90 -8.87 27.53
CA THR A 299 19.99 -8.46 26.45
C THR A 299 19.97 -9.48 25.31
N LEU A 300 21.12 -10.01 24.92
CA LEU A 300 21.19 -11.08 23.90
C LEU A 300 20.51 -12.36 24.38
N ARG A 301 20.61 -12.70 25.66
CA ARG A 301 19.89 -13.82 26.26
C ARG A 301 18.38 -13.61 26.18
N ASP A 302 17.89 -12.43 26.54
CA ASP A 302 16.46 -12.10 26.47
C ASP A 302 15.93 -12.17 25.03
N ILE A 303 16.68 -11.63 24.08
CA ILE A 303 16.37 -11.74 22.63
C ILE A 303 16.39 -13.21 22.21
N GLY A 304 17.40 -13.96 22.63
CA GLY A 304 17.58 -15.38 22.38
C GLY A 304 16.36 -16.19 22.82
N GLN A 305 15.97 -16.07 24.09
CA GLN A 305 14.82 -16.74 24.66
C GLN A 305 13.52 -16.36 23.95
N ALA A 306 13.33 -15.09 23.60
CA ALA A 306 12.09 -14.63 22.96
C ALA A 306 11.89 -15.18 21.54
N PHE A 307 12.98 -15.49 20.83
CA PHE A 307 12.93 -15.99 19.44
C PHE A 307 13.37 -17.45 19.29
N GLY A 308 13.74 -18.11 20.38
CA GLY A 308 14.29 -19.47 20.39
C GLY A 308 15.66 -19.58 19.72
N LEU A 309 16.46 -18.53 19.83
CA LEU A 309 17.85 -18.45 19.37
C LEU A 309 18.79 -18.71 20.55
N THR A 310 19.92 -19.38 20.26
CA THR A 310 21.02 -19.57 21.20
C THR A 310 21.91 -18.32 21.22
N TRP A 311 22.39 -17.93 22.41
CA TRP A 311 23.30 -16.78 22.59
C TRP A 311 24.69 -17.20 23.10
N GLU A 312 24.81 -18.42 23.64
CA GLU A 312 26.08 -19.02 24.08
C GLU A 312 26.50 -20.14 23.13
N ASP A 313 27.80 -20.38 23.05
CA ASP A 313 28.31 -21.57 22.39
C ASP A 313 27.97 -22.78 23.27
N GLU A 314 27.21 -23.73 22.73
CA GLU A 314 26.81 -24.93 23.45
C GLU A 314 27.41 -26.17 22.80
N ASP A 315 28.04 -27.01 23.61
CA ASP A 315 28.33 -28.38 23.20
C ASP A 315 27.01 -29.15 23.22
N ARG A 316 26.50 -29.53 22.04
CA ARG A 316 25.25 -30.26 21.90
C ARG A 316 25.53 -31.66 21.37
N LEU A 317 24.92 -32.66 22.01
CA LEU A 317 24.83 -34.00 21.46
C LEU A 317 23.69 -34.02 20.43
N ASP A 318 24.03 -34.22 19.17
CA ASP A 318 23.04 -34.38 18.11
C ASP A 318 22.22 -35.66 18.36
N ALA A 319 20.90 -35.53 18.40
CA ALA A 319 20.01 -36.61 18.83
C ALA A 319 20.01 -37.79 17.85
N ASP A 320 20.17 -37.52 16.55
CA ASP A 320 20.09 -38.52 15.50
C ASP A 320 21.44 -39.22 15.28
N THR A 321 22.54 -38.50 15.44
CA THR A 321 23.90 -39.00 15.16
C THR A 321 24.69 -39.37 16.42
N GLN A 322 24.24 -38.98 17.62
CA GLN A 322 24.94 -39.16 18.89
C GLN A 322 26.37 -38.58 18.88
N GLN A 323 26.64 -37.57 18.05
CA GLN A 323 27.93 -36.88 18.01
C GLN A 323 27.84 -35.53 18.74
N TRP A 324 28.88 -35.22 19.50
CA TRP A 324 29.05 -33.90 20.10
C TRP A 324 29.46 -32.91 19.02
N SER A 325 28.62 -31.90 18.80
CA SER A 325 28.92 -30.75 17.96
C SER A 325 28.89 -29.50 18.81
N ARG A 326 29.94 -28.68 18.75
CA ARG A 326 29.90 -27.34 19.32
C ARG A 326 29.07 -26.47 18.39
N ARG A 327 27.88 -26.09 18.85
CA ARG A 327 27.01 -25.16 18.16
C ARG A 327 27.47 -23.75 18.53
N GLU A 328 27.85 -22.97 17.52
CA GLU A 328 28.15 -21.56 17.73
C GLU A 328 26.87 -20.79 18.00
N SER A 329 26.93 -19.80 18.89
CA SER A 329 25.81 -18.91 19.22
C SER A 329 25.14 -18.33 17.96
N ASP A 330 23.81 -18.41 17.88
CA ASP A 330 23.01 -17.82 16.79
C ASP A 330 23.04 -16.28 16.82
N LEU A 331 23.40 -15.67 17.96
CA LEU A 331 23.47 -14.22 18.18
C LEU A 331 24.86 -13.81 18.66
N ARG A 332 25.76 -13.48 17.71
CA ARG A 332 27.11 -13.02 18.06
C ARG A 332 27.12 -11.54 18.40
N LEU A 333 27.80 -11.18 19.50
CA LEU A 333 27.92 -9.79 19.94
C LEU A 333 28.56 -8.87 18.87
N GLY A 334 29.53 -9.38 18.11
CA GLY A 334 30.16 -8.64 17.00
C GLY A 334 29.22 -8.30 15.83
N SER A 335 28.08 -8.99 15.72
CA SER A 335 27.04 -8.69 14.73
C SER A 335 26.19 -7.48 15.14
N PHE A 336 26.14 -7.16 16.43
CA PHE A 336 25.47 -5.98 16.97
C PHE A 336 26.41 -4.79 17.15
N LEU A 337 27.71 -5.03 17.35
CA LEU A 337 28.69 -4.02 17.72
C LEU A 337 29.87 -3.96 16.75
N ALA A 338 30.36 -2.75 16.50
CA ALA A 338 31.70 -2.53 15.97
C ALA A 338 32.63 -2.17 17.12
N MET A 339 33.70 -2.94 17.31
CA MET A 339 34.72 -2.67 18.33
C MET A 339 35.79 -1.75 17.73
N ASP A 340 36.14 -0.70 18.47
CA ASP A 340 37.25 0.19 18.16
C ASP A 340 38.29 0.07 19.27
N GLN A 341 39.51 -0.29 18.90
CA GLN A 341 40.64 -0.43 19.84
C GLN A 341 41.62 0.69 19.56
N ASP A 342 41.68 1.67 20.47
CA ASP A 342 42.67 2.74 20.45
C ASP A 342 43.57 2.60 21.69
N GLY A 343 44.75 2.01 21.48
CA GLY A 343 45.70 1.68 22.55
C GLY A 343 45.09 0.72 23.58
N ASP A 344 45.11 1.14 24.85
CA ASP A 344 44.53 0.38 25.98
C ASP A 344 43.02 0.63 26.16
N THR A 345 42.45 1.58 25.43
CA THR A 345 41.02 1.89 25.50
C THR A 345 40.27 1.12 24.43
N CYS A 346 39.24 0.39 24.86
CA CYS A 346 38.30 -0.24 23.94
C CYS A 346 36.98 0.52 23.99
N ALA A 347 36.54 0.98 22.83
CA ALA A 347 35.22 1.55 22.64
C ALA A 347 34.40 0.62 21.76
N CYS A 348 33.09 0.63 21.91
CA CYS A 348 32.17 -0.08 21.04
C CYS A 348 31.12 0.87 20.49
N ARG A 349 30.69 0.61 19.27
CA ARG A 349 29.64 1.36 18.58
C ARG A 349 28.54 0.39 18.18
N LEU A 350 27.30 0.75 18.48
CA LEU A 350 26.13 0.01 18.00
C LEU A 350 26.11 0.05 16.47
N ARG A 351 25.99 -1.10 15.81
CA ARG A 351 25.84 -1.15 14.36
C ARG A 351 24.44 -0.65 13.98
N PRO A 352 24.30 0.23 12.97
CA PRO A 352 23.00 0.72 12.53
C PRO A 352 22.29 -0.23 11.56
N ASP A 353 22.96 -1.28 11.10
CA ASP A 353 22.49 -2.17 10.03
C ASP A 353 22.42 -3.64 10.52
N PRO A 354 21.34 -4.38 10.24
CA PRO A 354 21.12 -5.73 10.77
C PRO A 354 21.74 -6.85 9.91
N SER A 355 22.49 -6.55 8.85
CA SER A 355 22.93 -7.55 7.87
C SER A 355 23.83 -8.64 8.46
N LEU A 356 24.66 -8.32 9.46
CA LEU A 356 25.50 -9.33 10.12
C LEU A 356 24.69 -10.25 11.04
N ILE A 357 23.64 -9.72 11.69
CA ILE A 357 22.70 -10.53 12.46
C ILE A 357 21.93 -11.45 11.50
N ALA A 358 21.48 -10.93 10.35
CA ALA A 358 20.83 -11.72 9.31
C ALA A 358 21.74 -12.82 8.76
N MET A 359 23.05 -12.57 8.64
CA MET A 359 24.03 -13.59 8.26
C MET A 359 24.14 -14.71 9.30
N ASP A 360 24.18 -14.39 10.60
CA ASP A 360 24.21 -15.42 11.66
C ASP A 360 22.91 -16.24 11.69
N LEU A 361 21.77 -15.60 11.40
CA LEU A 361 20.48 -16.28 11.24
C LEU A 361 20.45 -17.18 10.01
N LEU A 362 21.04 -16.78 8.87
CA LEU A 362 21.15 -17.64 7.70
C LEU A 362 22.00 -18.88 7.96
N ARG A 363 23.10 -18.74 8.72
CA ARG A 363 23.88 -19.89 9.18
C ARG A 363 23.01 -20.81 10.04
N THR A 364 22.25 -20.25 10.98
CA THR A 364 21.28 -21.01 11.80
C THR A 364 20.26 -21.75 10.93
N MET A 365 19.74 -21.11 9.89
CA MET A 365 18.79 -21.71 8.94
C MET A 365 19.44 -22.83 8.12
N ALA A 366 20.72 -22.69 7.76
CA ALA A 366 21.50 -23.73 7.10
C ALA A 366 21.68 -24.95 8.02
N ASP A 367 22.06 -24.72 9.28
CA ASP A 367 22.25 -25.77 10.29
C ASP A 367 20.94 -26.51 10.60
N LEU A 368 19.79 -25.82 10.48
CA LEU A 368 18.46 -26.42 10.61
C LEU A 368 17.97 -27.16 9.35
N GLY A 369 18.76 -27.17 8.27
CA GLY A 369 18.40 -27.78 6.99
C GLY A 369 17.29 -27.05 6.23
N LEU A 370 17.07 -25.76 6.51
CA LEU A 370 16.02 -24.96 5.88
C LEU A 370 16.45 -24.36 4.54
N LEU A 371 17.75 -24.16 4.33
CA LEU A 371 18.29 -23.66 3.07
C LEU A 371 18.50 -24.81 2.07
N GLN A 372 18.44 -24.51 0.77
CA GLN A 372 18.78 -25.49 -0.25
C GLN A 372 20.27 -25.83 -0.18
N GLU A 373 20.61 -27.11 -0.28
CA GLU A 373 22.02 -27.54 -0.31
C GLU A 373 22.75 -26.88 -1.49
N GLY A 374 23.91 -26.28 -1.23
CA GLY A 374 24.66 -25.52 -2.23
C GLY A 374 24.27 -24.05 -2.35
N ASP A 375 23.20 -23.60 -1.70
CA ASP A 375 22.81 -22.19 -1.65
C ASP A 375 23.61 -21.44 -0.58
N TYR A 376 24.87 -21.15 -0.90
CA TYR A 376 25.82 -20.49 -0.01
C TYR A 376 26.14 -19.05 -0.47
N PRO A 377 26.63 -18.19 0.44
CA PRO A 377 27.13 -16.87 0.10
C PRO A 377 28.19 -16.93 -1.00
N ARG A 378 28.04 -16.07 -2.01
CA ARG A 378 28.90 -16.07 -3.19
C ARG A 378 30.04 -15.10 -3.03
N ASN A 379 31.27 -15.57 -3.25
CA ASN A 379 32.44 -14.71 -3.38
C ASN A 379 32.36 -13.91 -4.68
N GLN A 380 32.27 -12.58 -4.59
CA GLN A 380 32.21 -11.67 -5.73
C GLN A 380 33.59 -11.19 -6.19
N GLY A 381 34.66 -11.59 -5.49
CA GLY A 381 36.04 -11.26 -5.79
C GLY A 381 36.83 -11.02 -4.51
N ALA A 382 38.12 -11.38 -4.54
CA ALA A 382 39.07 -11.15 -3.47
C ALA A 382 40.16 -10.15 -3.93
N TRP A 383 40.68 -9.38 -2.99
CA TRP A 383 41.82 -8.48 -3.19
C TRP A 383 42.77 -8.57 -2.00
N MET A 384 44.01 -8.13 -2.21
CA MET A 384 45.02 -8.02 -1.15
C MET A 384 45.06 -6.58 -0.66
N ALA A 385 44.94 -6.38 0.64
CA ALA A 385 45.25 -5.11 1.27
C ALA A 385 46.77 -4.90 1.36
N GLU A 386 47.21 -3.65 1.50
CA GLU A 386 48.64 -3.28 1.58
C GLU A 386 49.37 -3.97 2.74
N ASN A 387 48.67 -4.25 3.84
CA ASN A 387 49.19 -4.97 5.00
C ASN A 387 49.25 -6.50 4.81
N GLY A 388 49.00 -7.00 3.60
CA GLY A 388 48.97 -8.44 3.30
C GLY A 388 47.68 -9.17 3.73
N THR A 389 46.68 -8.45 4.26
CA THR A 389 45.38 -9.05 4.59
C THR A 389 44.62 -9.37 3.31
N ARG A 390 44.19 -10.62 3.16
CA ARG A 390 43.34 -11.02 2.04
C ARG A 390 41.90 -10.67 2.40
N THR A 391 41.25 -9.86 1.57
CA THR A 391 39.85 -9.48 1.76
C THR A 391 39.01 -10.00 0.60
N ALA A 392 37.79 -10.43 0.86
CA ALA A 392 36.84 -10.79 -0.19
C ALA A 392 35.44 -10.28 0.10
N LEU A 393 34.73 -9.92 -0.97
CA LEU A 393 33.35 -9.44 -0.93
C LEU A 393 32.40 -10.62 -1.09
N PHE A 394 31.47 -10.78 -0.15
CA PHE A 394 30.45 -11.82 -0.17
C PHE A 394 29.07 -11.23 -0.34
N VAL A 395 28.23 -11.91 -1.11
CA VAL A 395 26.83 -11.53 -1.31
C VAL A 395 25.94 -12.76 -1.18
N TYR A 396 24.82 -12.60 -0.49
CA TYR A 396 23.76 -13.59 -0.38
C TYR A 396 22.41 -12.87 -0.43
N GLY A 397 21.70 -13.00 -1.55
CA GLY A 397 20.48 -12.20 -1.80
C GLY A 397 20.75 -10.70 -1.74
N GLU A 398 20.08 -10.01 -0.84
CA GLU A 398 20.23 -8.57 -0.54
C GLU A 398 21.29 -8.25 0.52
N LEU A 399 21.91 -9.27 1.12
CA LEU A 399 22.96 -9.10 2.14
C LEU A 399 24.35 -9.05 1.52
N CYS A 400 25.25 -8.31 2.17
CA CYS A 400 26.64 -8.20 1.78
C CYS A 400 27.57 -8.12 3.01
N TRP A 401 28.80 -8.58 2.87
CA TRP A 401 29.84 -8.35 3.87
C TRP A 401 31.21 -8.55 3.25
N VAL A 402 32.23 -8.12 3.99
CA VAL A 402 33.62 -8.42 3.67
C VAL A 402 34.16 -9.41 4.69
N ALA A 403 34.86 -10.43 4.22
CA ALA A 403 35.61 -11.33 5.07
C ALA A 403 37.10 -11.06 4.89
N ARG A 404 37.82 -10.95 6.01
CA ARG A 404 39.26 -10.70 6.05
C ARG A 404 39.97 -11.90 6.69
N ALA A 405 41.06 -12.32 6.06
CA ALA A 405 41.88 -13.45 6.48
C ALA A 405 43.37 -13.14 6.31
N ARG A 406 44.23 -13.90 6.99
CA ARG A 406 45.68 -13.80 6.76
C ARG A 406 46.02 -14.30 5.36
N ALA A 407 47.07 -13.76 4.75
CA ALA A 407 47.41 -13.98 3.33
C ALA A 407 47.41 -15.45 2.85
N LYS A 408 47.77 -16.39 3.74
CA LYS A 408 47.90 -17.81 3.42
C LYS A 408 46.58 -18.58 3.47
N ASP A 409 45.54 -17.99 4.05
CA ASP A 409 44.28 -18.67 4.26
C ASP A 409 43.41 -18.59 3.00
N ALA A 410 42.85 -19.72 2.60
CA ALA A 410 41.87 -19.79 1.53
C ALA A 410 40.46 -19.56 2.11
N PHE A 411 39.65 -18.75 1.44
CA PHE A 411 38.23 -18.66 1.75
C PHE A 411 37.55 -19.97 1.29
N GLN A 412 37.37 -20.91 2.21
CA GLN A 412 36.66 -22.17 1.97
C GLN A 412 35.15 -21.96 2.13
N ALA A 413 34.35 -22.61 1.29
CA ALA A 413 32.90 -22.65 1.45
C ALA A 413 32.50 -23.80 2.40
N PRO A 414 31.47 -23.63 3.25
CA PRO A 414 30.67 -22.42 3.42
C PRO A 414 31.36 -21.41 4.35
N LEU A 415 31.46 -20.15 3.92
CA LEU A 415 32.29 -19.15 4.61
C LEU A 415 31.83 -18.79 6.02
N TRP A 416 30.54 -18.95 6.34
CA TRP A 416 30.03 -18.65 7.67
C TRP A 416 30.56 -19.61 8.76
N GLN A 417 31.28 -20.68 8.38
CA GLN A 417 31.97 -21.62 9.28
C GLN A 417 33.49 -21.38 9.36
N GLY A 418 34.03 -20.37 8.66
CA GLY A 418 35.48 -20.13 8.62
C GLY A 418 36.01 -19.61 9.96
N LYS A 419 36.72 -20.45 10.71
CA LYS A 419 37.45 -20.03 11.92
C LYS A 419 38.55 -19.03 11.56
N GLY A 420 38.67 -17.96 12.34
CA GLY A 420 39.71 -16.94 12.16
C GLY A 420 39.45 -15.92 11.04
N LEU A 421 38.23 -15.88 10.52
CA LEU A 421 37.79 -14.82 9.61
C LEU A 421 37.24 -13.63 10.41
N GLU A 422 37.71 -12.43 10.09
CA GLU A 422 37.09 -11.20 10.55
C GLU A 422 36.01 -10.82 9.53
N ILE A 423 34.75 -10.81 9.97
CA ILE A 423 33.60 -10.49 9.13
C ILE A 423 33.11 -9.10 9.50
N GLU A 424 33.03 -8.22 8.51
CA GLU A 424 32.64 -6.83 8.67
C GLU A 424 31.65 -6.38 7.60
N LEU A 425 30.91 -5.32 7.88
CA LEU A 425 30.07 -4.67 6.88
C LEU A 425 30.96 -4.04 5.80
N ALA A 426 30.57 -4.20 4.52
CA ALA A 426 31.28 -3.57 3.42
C ALA A 426 31.17 -2.03 3.52
N THR A 427 32.30 -1.34 3.32
CA THR A 427 32.38 0.12 3.26
C THR A 427 32.52 0.61 1.82
N LEU A 428 32.35 1.92 1.59
CA LEU A 428 32.61 2.51 0.28
C LEU A 428 34.06 2.29 -0.19
N ALA A 429 35.01 2.32 0.75
CA ALA A 429 36.42 2.06 0.47
C ALA A 429 36.65 0.60 0.02
N ASP A 430 35.97 -0.36 0.65
CA ASP A 430 36.04 -1.76 0.24
C ASP A 430 35.50 -1.96 -1.18
N LEU A 431 34.37 -1.33 -1.54
CA LEU A 431 33.81 -1.46 -2.89
C LEU A 431 34.72 -0.84 -3.97
N ARG A 432 35.42 0.26 -3.66
CA ARG A 432 36.42 0.83 -4.57
C ARG A 432 37.60 -0.10 -4.77
N ARG A 433 38.18 -0.62 -3.67
CA ARG A 433 39.28 -1.60 -3.74
C ARG A 433 38.87 -2.87 -4.49
N TRP A 434 37.64 -3.34 -4.26
CA TRP A 434 37.06 -4.45 -4.99
C TRP A 434 36.97 -4.14 -6.50
N GLN A 435 36.54 -2.95 -6.89
CA GLN A 435 36.48 -2.56 -8.31
C GLN A 435 37.88 -2.41 -8.92
N ASP A 436 38.82 -1.81 -8.20
CA ASP A 436 40.20 -1.59 -8.67
C ASP A 436 40.97 -2.90 -8.87
N ALA A 437 40.70 -3.91 -8.05
CA ALA A 437 41.30 -5.24 -8.18
C ALA A 437 40.79 -6.05 -9.38
N ARG A 438 39.73 -5.59 -10.08
CA ARG A 438 39.15 -6.30 -11.21
C ARG A 438 39.73 -5.83 -12.55
N LEU A 439 39.91 -6.79 -13.46
CA LEU A 439 40.31 -6.52 -14.84
C LEU A 439 39.21 -5.74 -15.60
N ASP A 440 37.95 -6.11 -15.39
CA ASP A 440 36.79 -5.42 -15.97
C ASP A 440 36.25 -4.34 -15.02
N LYS A 441 36.70 -3.10 -15.24
CA LYS A 441 36.26 -1.92 -14.47
C LYS A 441 34.82 -1.48 -14.79
N SER A 442 34.22 -1.98 -15.87
CA SER A 442 32.84 -1.64 -16.23
C SER A 442 31.82 -2.34 -15.33
N ARG A 443 32.24 -3.41 -14.65
CA ARG A 443 31.41 -4.13 -13.71
C ARG A 443 31.15 -3.30 -12.46
N VAL A 444 29.90 -2.95 -12.26
CA VAL A 444 29.38 -2.27 -11.07
C VAL A 444 29.38 -3.24 -9.88
N PRO A 445 29.61 -2.76 -8.64
CA PRO A 445 29.43 -3.59 -7.45
C PRO A 445 28.03 -4.21 -7.39
N PRO A 446 27.86 -5.38 -6.75
CA PRO A 446 26.54 -5.98 -6.57
C PRO A 446 25.57 -5.02 -5.87
N SER A 447 24.29 -5.01 -6.28
CA SER A 447 23.28 -4.10 -5.72
C SER A 447 23.13 -4.25 -4.20
N ALA A 448 23.23 -5.46 -3.66
CA ALA A 448 23.25 -5.73 -2.22
C ALA A 448 24.38 -4.96 -1.50
N ALA A 449 25.58 -4.95 -2.08
CA ALA A 449 26.74 -4.26 -1.53
C ALA A 449 26.55 -2.73 -1.55
N ILE A 450 25.98 -2.20 -2.63
CA ILE A 450 25.67 -0.77 -2.77
C ILE A 450 24.61 -0.36 -1.75
N GLY A 451 23.52 -1.13 -1.65
CA GLY A 451 22.45 -0.88 -0.69
C GLY A 451 22.95 -0.85 0.75
N GLN A 452 23.83 -1.79 1.10
CA GLN A 452 24.46 -1.81 2.42
C GLN A 452 25.34 -0.59 2.68
N VAL A 453 26.25 -0.24 1.75
CA VAL A 453 27.10 0.95 1.90
C VAL A 453 26.25 2.21 2.08
N ILE A 454 25.14 2.34 1.36
CA ILE A 454 24.19 3.46 1.52
C ILE A 454 23.65 3.55 2.96
N ARG A 455 23.33 2.40 3.57
CA ARG A 455 22.81 2.33 4.95
C ARG A 455 23.87 2.66 5.98
N VAL A 456 25.09 2.15 5.82
CA VAL A 456 26.13 2.20 6.87
C VAL A 456 27.07 3.39 6.78
N GLU A 457 27.31 3.93 5.59
CA GLU A 457 28.36 4.93 5.37
C GLU A 457 27.86 6.33 5.71
N GLU A 458 28.76 7.18 6.22
CA GLU A 458 28.47 8.58 6.52
C GLU A 458 28.01 9.35 5.28
N PRO A 459 26.99 10.22 5.37
CA PRO A 459 26.47 10.97 4.22
C PRO A 459 27.52 11.82 3.50
N ALA A 460 28.59 12.25 4.18
CA ALA A 460 29.68 12.99 3.54
C ALA A 460 30.46 12.11 2.56
N ARG A 461 30.76 10.87 2.95
CA ARG A 461 31.47 9.89 2.13
C ARG A 461 30.60 9.31 1.02
N LEU A 462 29.31 9.17 1.25
CA LEU A 462 28.36 8.78 0.20
C LEU A 462 28.41 9.73 -1.00
N GLY A 463 28.72 11.02 -0.80
CA GLY A 463 28.90 11.99 -1.89
C GLY A 463 30.01 11.63 -2.87
N GLU A 464 30.91 10.71 -2.51
CA GLU A 464 31.97 10.24 -3.37
C GLU A 464 31.62 8.93 -4.13
N MET A 465 30.43 8.37 -3.89
CA MET A 465 29.99 7.15 -4.58
C MET A 465 29.86 7.40 -6.08
N PRO A 466 30.39 6.54 -6.97
CA PRO A 466 30.21 6.72 -8.41
C PRO A 466 28.73 6.66 -8.84
N ILE A 467 28.25 7.63 -9.60
CA ILE A 467 26.84 7.67 -10.08
C ILE A 467 26.46 6.44 -10.92
N SER A 468 27.43 5.82 -11.58
CA SER A 468 27.23 4.59 -12.36
C SER A 468 26.82 3.40 -11.49
N TRP A 469 27.08 3.46 -10.19
CA TRP A 469 26.66 2.45 -9.23
C TRP A 469 25.17 2.55 -8.89
N LEU A 470 24.54 3.71 -9.04
CA LEU A 470 23.11 3.92 -8.75
C LEU A 470 22.21 3.49 -9.92
N ASN A 471 22.37 2.24 -10.37
CA ASN A 471 21.62 1.67 -11.49
C ASN A 471 20.27 1.05 -11.07
N ASP A 472 20.11 0.77 -9.78
CA ASP A 472 18.90 0.26 -9.15
C ASP A 472 18.06 1.39 -8.54
N THR A 473 16.74 1.29 -8.65
CA THR A 473 15.82 2.36 -8.23
C THR A 473 15.72 2.47 -6.71
N ALA A 474 15.74 1.34 -5.99
CA ALA A 474 15.69 1.34 -4.53
C ALA A 474 17.00 1.88 -3.95
N CYS A 475 18.16 1.47 -4.48
CA CYS A 475 19.46 2.03 -4.09
C CYS A 475 19.54 3.54 -4.38
N ALA A 476 19.13 4.00 -5.57
CA ALA A 476 19.17 5.42 -5.90
C ALA A 476 18.29 6.28 -4.97
N GLU A 477 17.11 5.80 -4.61
CA GLU A 477 16.20 6.47 -3.67
C GLU A 477 16.80 6.54 -2.25
N ALA A 478 17.23 5.40 -1.71
CA ALA A 478 17.85 5.34 -0.39
C ALA A 478 19.12 6.22 -0.31
N PHE A 479 19.92 6.24 -1.38
CA PHE A 479 21.10 7.09 -1.49
C PHE A 479 20.75 8.58 -1.42
N LEU A 480 19.77 9.04 -2.21
CA LEU A 480 19.36 10.43 -2.23
C LEU A 480 18.79 10.85 -0.87
N LEU A 481 17.93 10.02 -0.27
CA LEU A 481 17.40 10.24 1.08
C LEU A 481 18.53 10.39 2.11
N ARG A 482 19.53 9.50 2.08
CA ARG A 482 20.68 9.52 3.00
C ARG A 482 21.58 10.74 2.83
N LEU A 483 21.78 11.23 1.60
CA LEU A 483 22.55 12.46 1.37
C LEU A 483 21.83 13.70 1.92
N GLY A 484 20.50 13.68 1.95
CA GLY A 484 19.67 14.86 2.17
C GLY A 484 19.65 15.80 0.95
N GLN A 485 18.68 16.71 0.91
CA GLN A 485 18.38 17.52 -0.28
C GLN A 485 19.61 18.30 -0.80
N ALA A 486 20.25 19.12 0.04
CA ALA A 486 21.34 19.99 -0.42
C ALA A 486 22.53 19.22 -1.03
N ARG A 487 22.99 18.15 -0.38
CA ARG A 487 24.10 17.32 -0.87
C ARG A 487 23.70 16.51 -2.10
N ALA A 488 22.48 15.99 -2.14
CA ALA A 488 21.96 15.29 -3.31
C ALA A 488 21.90 16.18 -4.55
N VAL A 489 21.47 17.45 -4.43
CA VAL A 489 21.51 18.40 -5.56
C VAL A 489 22.93 18.63 -6.04
N ALA A 490 23.86 18.91 -5.12
CA ALA A 490 25.26 19.14 -5.47
C ALA A 490 25.87 17.91 -6.15
N TYR A 491 25.58 16.71 -5.63
CA TYR A 491 26.02 15.44 -6.18
C TYR A 491 25.46 15.20 -7.59
N LEU A 492 24.15 15.35 -7.80
CA LEU A 492 23.53 15.16 -9.11
C LEU A 492 24.03 16.19 -10.13
N ALA A 493 24.27 17.44 -9.71
CA ALA A 493 24.84 18.47 -10.56
C ALA A 493 26.27 18.15 -10.99
N ALA A 494 27.12 17.69 -10.05
CA ALA A 494 28.48 17.26 -10.34
C ALA A 494 28.53 16.07 -11.32
N HIS A 495 27.49 15.23 -11.34
CA HIS A 495 27.40 14.04 -12.17
C HIS A 495 26.49 14.19 -13.41
N ALA A 496 26.02 15.40 -13.72
CA ALA A 496 25.05 15.62 -14.77
C ALA A 496 25.45 15.08 -16.17
N PRO A 497 26.73 15.19 -16.62
CA PRO A 497 27.15 14.61 -17.90
C PRO A 497 26.99 13.08 -17.95
N ALA A 498 27.31 12.39 -16.85
CA ALA A 498 27.16 10.94 -16.77
C ALA A 498 25.68 10.52 -16.75
N ILE A 499 24.83 11.28 -16.07
CA ILE A 499 23.38 11.02 -16.03
C ILE A 499 22.73 11.31 -17.39
N ALA A 500 23.20 12.32 -18.14
CA ALA A 500 22.72 12.60 -19.48
C ALA A 500 22.89 11.40 -20.43
N ALA A 501 23.95 10.59 -20.23
CA ALA A 501 24.20 9.36 -20.98
C ALA A 501 23.30 8.18 -20.57
N PHE A 502 22.49 8.31 -19.51
CA PHE A 502 21.57 7.24 -19.11
C PHE A 502 20.41 7.09 -20.10
N ALA A 503 20.01 5.83 -20.33
CA ALA A 503 18.78 5.51 -21.06
C ALA A 503 17.57 6.24 -20.44
N ALA A 504 16.59 6.64 -21.27
CA ALA A 504 15.45 7.45 -20.83
C ALA A 504 14.69 6.84 -19.64
N GLY A 505 14.53 5.52 -19.59
CA GLY A 505 13.91 4.82 -18.45
C GLY A 505 14.67 4.97 -17.14
N LYS A 506 16.02 4.96 -17.17
CA LYS A 506 16.85 5.19 -15.98
C LYS A 506 16.75 6.63 -15.48
N ARG A 507 16.75 7.61 -16.38
CA ARG A 507 16.53 9.02 -16.04
C ARG A 507 15.17 9.23 -15.39
N HIS A 508 14.11 8.64 -15.95
CA HIS A 508 12.78 8.72 -15.38
C HIS A 508 12.72 8.10 -13.97
N LYS A 509 13.30 6.90 -13.77
CA LYS A 509 13.40 6.26 -12.44
C LYS A 509 14.12 7.15 -11.43
N LEU A 510 15.24 7.76 -11.81
CA LEU A 510 15.97 8.70 -10.94
C LEU A 510 15.10 9.91 -10.56
N LEU A 511 14.33 10.46 -11.49
CA LEU A 511 13.39 11.54 -11.19
C LEU A 511 12.28 11.10 -10.22
N CYS A 512 11.76 9.88 -10.36
CA CYS A 512 10.79 9.32 -9.41
C CYS A 512 11.43 9.17 -8.01
N CYS A 513 12.70 8.76 -7.92
CA CYS A 513 13.44 8.71 -6.65
C CYS A 513 13.61 10.10 -6.04
N MET A 514 13.97 11.11 -6.84
CA MET A 514 14.07 12.50 -6.36
C MET A 514 12.75 13.01 -5.78
N LEU A 515 11.61 12.71 -6.44
CA LEU A 515 10.29 13.10 -5.92
C LEU A 515 9.98 12.44 -4.57
N ARG A 516 10.15 11.11 -4.48
CA ARG A 516 9.89 10.37 -3.25
C ARG A 516 10.83 10.78 -2.11
N ALA A 517 12.03 11.24 -2.45
CA ALA A 517 12.98 11.82 -1.50
C ALA A 517 12.71 13.30 -1.14
N GLY A 518 11.57 13.88 -1.55
CA GLY A 518 11.20 15.26 -1.22
C GLY A 518 11.98 16.33 -1.99
N MET A 519 12.71 15.98 -3.05
CA MET A 519 13.60 16.88 -3.78
C MET A 519 12.92 17.55 -4.99
N GLY A 520 11.62 17.82 -4.90
CA GLY A 520 10.83 18.35 -6.01
C GLY A 520 11.42 19.62 -6.63
N THR A 521 11.87 20.56 -5.79
CA THR A 521 12.42 21.87 -6.21
C THR A 521 13.71 21.75 -7.03
N SER A 522 14.39 20.61 -6.95
CA SER A 522 15.69 20.37 -7.59
C SER A 522 15.57 19.71 -8.96
N ILE A 523 14.41 19.13 -9.27
CA ILE A 523 14.18 18.37 -10.51
C ILE A 523 14.43 19.21 -11.76
N LEU A 524 13.95 20.45 -11.79
CA LEU A 524 14.12 21.32 -12.97
C LEU A 524 15.59 21.65 -13.22
N ALA A 525 16.37 21.90 -12.17
CA ALA A 525 17.80 22.17 -12.29
C ALA A 525 18.54 20.96 -12.87
N VAL A 526 18.23 19.77 -12.35
CA VAL A 526 18.84 18.51 -12.80
C VAL A 526 18.43 18.17 -14.25
N VAL A 527 17.15 18.26 -14.59
CA VAL A 527 16.65 17.99 -15.95
C VAL A 527 17.27 18.92 -16.99
N ARG A 528 17.46 20.20 -16.65
CA ARG A 528 18.09 21.20 -17.53
C ARG A 528 19.56 20.89 -17.84
N GLN A 529 20.25 20.16 -16.98
CA GLN A 529 21.63 19.76 -17.23
C GLN A 529 21.74 18.52 -18.12
N TRP A 530 20.65 17.75 -18.31
CA TRP A 530 20.67 16.49 -19.07
C TRP A 530 20.40 16.64 -20.56
N SER A 531 19.81 17.75 -20.99
CA SER A 531 19.51 18.04 -22.39
C SER A 531 19.57 19.54 -22.60
N SER A 532 19.86 19.99 -23.82
CA SER A 532 19.70 21.40 -24.18
C SER A 532 18.31 21.71 -24.73
N ASP A 533 17.50 20.68 -25.05
CA ASP A 533 16.16 20.83 -25.66
C ASP A 533 15.06 21.02 -24.59
N PRO A 534 14.42 22.20 -24.52
CA PRO A 534 13.33 22.47 -23.58
C PRO A 534 12.12 21.53 -23.75
N GLY A 535 11.86 21.05 -24.97
CA GLY A 535 10.77 20.11 -25.25
C GLY A 535 10.99 18.75 -24.58
N GLN A 536 12.24 18.28 -24.58
CA GLN A 536 12.63 17.05 -23.86
C GLN A 536 12.53 17.23 -22.35
N HIS A 537 12.92 18.39 -21.81
CA HIS A 537 12.76 18.69 -20.39
C HIS A 537 11.30 18.58 -19.97
N MET A 538 10.41 19.28 -20.69
CA MET A 538 8.98 19.27 -20.42
C MET A 538 8.40 17.86 -20.57
N GLY A 539 8.84 17.08 -21.57
CA GLY A 539 8.41 15.70 -21.75
C GLY A 539 8.84 14.76 -20.61
N MET A 540 10.02 14.98 -20.01
CA MET A 540 10.48 14.23 -18.84
C MET A 540 9.65 14.57 -17.59
N VAL A 541 9.46 15.86 -17.31
CA VAL A 541 8.68 16.32 -16.14
C VAL A 541 7.20 15.96 -16.29
N PHE A 542 6.63 16.07 -17.49
CA PHE A 542 5.25 15.68 -17.74
C PHE A 542 5.01 14.19 -17.44
N ARG A 543 5.87 13.30 -17.96
CA ARG A 543 5.77 11.86 -17.66
C ARG A 543 5.91 11.59 -16.17
N LEU A 544 6.86 12.25 -15.52
CA LEU A 544 7.04 12.14 -14.07
C LEU A 544 5.77 12.51 -13.30
N LEU A 545 5.17 13.68 -13.58
CA LEU A 545 3.94 14.11 -12.92
C LEU A 545 2.77 13.19 -13.25
N ARG A 546 2.65 12.73 -14.49
CA ARG A 546 1.60 11.79 -14.89
C ARG A 546 1.70 10.48 -14.12
N ASP A 547 2.91 9.94 -13.99
CA ASP A 547 3.13 8.61 -13.42
C ASP A 547 3.20 8.63 -11.89
N GLN A 548 3.41 9.79 -11.26
CA GLN A 548 3.55 9.94 -9.80
C GLN A 548 2.49 10.85 -9.17
N ALA A 549 2.27 12.05 -9.72
CA ALA A 549 1.37 13.03 -9.11
C ALA A 549 -0.11 12.71 -9.36
N ILE A 550 -0.49 12.22 -10.54
CA ILE A 550 -1.90 11.90 -10.85
C ILE A 550 -2.47 10.75 -10.00
N PRO A 551 -1.75 9.63 -9.78
CA PRO A 551 -2.17 8.62 -8.80
C PRO A 551 -2.41 9.20 -7.40
N MET A 552 -1.54 10.12 -6.94
CA MET A 552 -1.68 10.75 -5.64
C MET A 552 -2.88 11.73 -5.59
N LEU A 553 -3.14 12.46 -6.67
CA LEU A 553 -4.33 13.33 -6.78
C LEU A 553 -5.61 12.51 -6.70
N HIS A 554 -5.65 11.37 -7.41
CA HIS A 554 -6.78 10.46 -7.37
C HIS A 554 -7.08 9.99 -5.94
N ARG A 555 -6.06 9.53 -5.20
CA ARG A 555 -6.20 9.17 -3.78
C ARG A 555 -6.64 10.35 -2.91
N ALA A 556 -6.04 11.53 -3.10
CA ALA A 556 -6.37 12.73 -2.35
C ALA A 556 -7.83 13.17 -2.56
N LEU A 557 -8.37 13.03 -3.77
CA LEU A 557 -9.78 13.30 -4.06
C LEU A 557 -10.70 12.30 -3.38
N LEU A 558 -10.27 11.05 -3.18
CA LEU A 558 -11.07 10.02 -2.52
C LEU A 558 -10.88 10.00 -1.00
N ASP A 559 -10.03 10.86 -0.44
CA ASP A 559 -9.85 10.98 1.00
C ASP A 559 -11.15 11.38 1.74
N ARG A 560 -11.18 11.18 3.06
CA ARG A 560 -12.30 11.63 3.90
C ARG A 560 -12.38 13.16 3.91
N ASP A 561 -11.25 13.85 3.96
CA ASP A 561 -11.11 15.30 3.86
C ASP A 561 -10.41 15.68 2.54
N ALA A 562 -11.12 15.45 1.44
CA ALA A 562 -10.61 15.70 0.09
C ALA A 562 -10.08 17.13 -0.12
N PRO A 563 -10.73 18.22 0.38
CA PRO A 563 -10.19 19.57 0.27
C PRO A 563 -8.78 19.71 0.88
N ALA A 564 -8.58 19.24 2.11
CA ALA A 564 -7.28 19.31 2.77
C ALA A 564 -6.25 18.42 2.06
N ALA A 565 -6.61 17.19 1.70
CA ALA A 565 -5.74 16.24 1.03
C ALA A 565 -5.28 16.73 -0.35
N VAL A 566 -6.18 17.32 -1.16
CA VAL A 566 -5.84 17.88 -2.49
C VAL A 566 -4.92 19.08 -2.36
N MET A 567 -5.11 19.95 -1.37
CA MET A 567 -4.23 21.09 -1.16
C MET A 567 -2.85 20.68 -0.62
N ALA A 568 -2.80 19.69 0.27
CA ALA A 568 -1.56 19.07 0.73
C ALA A 568 -0.82 18.38 -0.44
N TRP A 569 -1.57 17.75 -1.35
CA TRP A 569 -1.02 17.22 -2.60
C TRP A 569 -0.48 18.34 -3.49
N TYR A 570 -1.20 19.45 -3.67
CA TYR A 570 -0.82 20.52 -4.60
C TYR A 570 0.45 21.27 -4.19
N ALA A 571 0.64 21.51 -2.89
CA ALA A 571 1.68 22.40 -2.37
C ALA A 571 3.11 22.02 -2.81
N PRO A 572 3.59 20.76 -2.69
CA PRO A 572 4.95 20.39 -3.10
C PRO A 572 5.24 20.64 -4.59
N TRP A 573 4.26 20.41 -5.46
CA TRP A 573 4.43 20.58 -6.91
C TRP A 573 4.45 22.05 -7.32
N ARG A 574 3.64 22.87 -6.64
CA ARG A 574 3.60 24.33 -6.80
C ARG A 574 4.92 24.95 -6.34
N ASP A 575 5.39 24.58 -5.17
CA ASP A 575 6.61 25.13 -4.58
C ASP A 575 7.84 24.74 -5.42
N ALA A 576 7.82 23.53 -6.00
CA ALA A 576 8.80 23.06 -6.98
C ALA A 576 8.66 23.68 -8.38
N ARG A 577 7.59 24.45 -8.63
CA ARG A 577 7.23 25.05 -9.94
C ARG A 577 7.13 24.02 -11.07
N LEU A 578 6.88 22.75 -10.74
CA LEU A 578 6.81 21.66 -11.72
C LEU A 578 5.57 21.79 -12.59
N PHE A 579 4.44 22.20 -12.01
CA PHE A 579 3.26 22.46 -12.81
C PHE A 579 3.50 23.62 -13.78
N SER A 580 4.00 24.77 -13.33
CA SER A 580 4.24 25.92 -14.23
C SER A 580 5.19 25.55 -15.37
N PHE A 581 6.12 24.63 -15.12
CA PHE A 581 7.01 24.10 -16.13
C PHE A 581 6.30 23.23 -17.19
N VAL A 582 5.26 22.48 -16.81
CA VAL A 582 4.44 21.68 -17.74
C VAL A 582 3.13 22.37 -18.11
N ALA A 583 3.00 23.67 -17.85
CA ALA A 583 1.77 24.42 -18.08
C ALA A 583 1.18 24.20 -19.49
N PRO A 584 1.97 24.18 -20.59
CA PRO A 584 1.45 23.90 -21.94
C PRO A 584 0.77 22.53 -22.12
N ARG A 585 0.93 21.61 -21.16
CA ARG A 585 0.36 20.26 -21.16
C ARG A 585 -0.49 19.97 -19.92
N ILE A 586 -0.85 20.99 -19.13
CA ILE A 586 -1.53 20.78 -17.85
C ILE A 586 -2.91 20.14 -18.02
N GLY A 587 -3.66 20.47 -19.08
CA GLY A 587 -4.95 19.82 -19.32
C GLY A 587 -4.81 18.35 -19.71
N LEU A 588 -3.81 18.00 -20.53
CA LEU A 588 -3.48 16.60 -20.80
C LEU A 588 -3.06 15.86 -19.53
N LEU A 589 -2.35 16.53 -18.62
CA LEU A 589 -1.94 15.95 -17.34
C LEU A 589 -3.16 15.67 -16.44
N LEU A 590 -4.05 16.65 -16.25
CA LEU A 590 -5.26 16.49 -15.43
C LEU A 590 -6.30 15.53 -16.04
N GLY A 591 -6.33 15.44 -17.37
CA GLY A 591 -7.14 14.48 -18.12
C GLY A 591 -6.51 13.09 -18.26
N SER A 592 -5.29 12.89 -17.77
CA SER A 592 -4.62 11.59 -17.85
C SER A 592 -5.39 10.55 -17.04
N ALA A 593 -5.71 9.42 -17.68
CA ALA A 593 -6.36 8.31 -17.02
C ALA A 593 -5.40 7.61 -16.05
N TYR A 594 -5.88 7.38 -14.83
CA TYR A 594 -5.28 6.47 -13.86
C TYR A 594 -6.33 5.42 -13.51
N MET A 595 -5.97 4.14 -13.62
CA MET A 595 -6.92 3.02 -13.46
C MET A 595 -8.18 3.18 -14.33
N GLY A 596 -7.99 3.60 -15.59
CA GLY A 596 -9.04 3.68 -16.60
C GLY A 596 -9.90 4.95 -16.55
N SER A 597 -9.69 5.88 -15.62
CA SER A 597 -10.45 7.14 -15.56
C SER A 597 -9.60 8.33 -15.13
N ALA A 598 -9.98 9.55 -15.53
CA ALA A 598 -9.33 10.75 -15.00
C ALA A 598 -9.67 10.93 -13.51
N ALA A 599 -8.79 11.58 -12.74
CA ALA A 599 -8.98 11.77 -11.30
C ALA A 599 -10.32 12.45 -10.95
N PHE A 600 -10.74 13.43 -11.75
CA PHE A 600 -12.02 14.12 -11.56
C PHE A 600 -13.24 13.24 -11.87
N ALA A 601 -13.12 12.30 -12.81
CA ALA A 601 -14.19 11.32 -13.09
C ALA A 601 -14.47 10.45 -11.87
N SER A 602 -13.41 10.02 -11.18
CA SER A 602 -13.54 9.26 -9.93
C SER A 602 -14.18 10.09 -8.80
N ALA A 603 -13.83 11.38 -8.68
CA ALA A 603 -14.46 12.29 -7.72
C ALA A 603 -15.98 12.41 -7.93
N LEU A 604 -16.44 12.49 -9.19
CA LEU A 604 -17.86 12.55 -9.55
C LEU A 604 -18.60 11.24 -9.24
N ARG A 605 -17.94 10.10 -9.44
CA ARG A 605 -18.53 8.77 -9.20
C ARG A 605 -18.58 8.36 -7.73
N ALA A 606 -17.76 8.97 -6.88
CA ALA A 606 -17.70 8.68 -5.45
C ALA A 606 -18.97 9.06 -4.66
N GLY A 607 -19.94 9.74 -5.28
CA GLY A 607 -21.20 10.11 -4.64
C GLY A 607 -21.09 11.18 -3.54
N ARG A 608 -19.91 11.80 -3.37
CA ARG A 608 -19.64 12.82 -2.35
C ARG A 608 -19.34 14.17 -2.98
N ALA A 609 -19.89 15.24 -2.40
CA ALA A 609 -19.69 16.61 -2.88
C ALA A 609 -18.27 17.14 -2.65
N ALA A 610 -17.65 16.79 -1.52
CA ALA A 610 -16.34 17.31 -1.10
C ALA A 610 -15.19 17.06 -2.11
N PRO A 611 -15.04 15.86 -2.70
CA PRO A 611 -14.09 15.61 -3.80
C PRO A 611 -14.24 16.56 -4.99
N VAL A 612 -15.48 16.81 -5.43
CA VAL A 612 -15.76 17.71 -6.55
C VAL A 612 -15.38 19.14 -6.20
N GLN A 613 -15.75 19.62 -5.01
CA GLN A 613 -15.37 20.94 -4.51
C GLN A 613 -13.85 21.10 -4.43
N ALA A 614 -13.15 20.08 -3.92
CA ALA A 614 -11.69 20.07 -3.84
C ALA A 614 -11.03 20.18 -5.22
N PHE A 615 -11.56 19.50 -6.24
CA PHE A 615 -11.04 19.62 -7.61
C PHE A 615 -11.25 21.02 -8.20
N PHE A 616 -12.43 21.62 -8.01
CA PHE A 616 -12.65 23.01 -8.46
C PHE A 616 -11.78 24.01 -7.71
N GLN A 617 -11.53 23.78 -6.41
CA GLN A 617 -10.58 24.60 -5.64
C GLN A 617 -9.17 24.48 -6.21
N LEU A 618 -8.72 23.27 -6.55
CA LEU A 618 -7.45 23.05 -7.24
C LEU A 618 -7.38 23.81 -8.57
N LEU A 619 -8.43 23.73 -9.40
CA LEU A 619 -8.47 24.47 -10.67
C LEU A 619 -8.35 25.97 -10.45
N LYS A 620 -9.04 26.54 -9.46
CA LYS A 620 -8.91 27.95 -9.11
C LYS A 620 -7.49 28.33 -8.72
N GLU A 621 -6.84 27.52 -7.88
CA GLU A 621 -5.45 27.78 -7.46
C GLU A 621 -4.44 27.65 -8.62
N LEU A 622 -4.64 26.69 -9.52
CA LEU A 622 -3.82 26.56 -10.73
C LEU A 622 -4.02 27.75 -11.68
N LEU A 623 -5.26 28.14 -11.90
CA LEU A 623 -5.62 29.17 -12.87
C LEU A 623 -5.29 30.60 -12.41
N LYS A 624 -4.82 30.82 -11.17
CA LYS A 624 -4.19 32.09 -10.78
C LYS A 624 -2.88 32.36 -11.54
N ASP A 625 -2.23 31.33 -12.08
CA ASP A 625 -0.97 31.43 -12.84
C ASP A 625 -1.26 31.59 -14.36
N PRO A 626 -0.88 32.71 -15.02
CA PRO A 626 -1.20 32.94 -16.43
C PRO A 626 -0.70 31.85 -17.41
N PRO A 627 0.53 31.31 -17.29
CA PRO A 627 0.94 30.09 -17.98
C PRO A 627 -0.07 28.93 -17.92
N MET A 628 -0.68 28.69 -16.76
CA MET A 628 -1.69 27.63 -16.61
C MET A 628 -2.94 27.93 -17.40
N GLN A 629 -3.41 29.18 -17.33
CA GLN A 629 -4.59 29.60 -18.09
C GLN A 629 -4.36 29.34 -19.59
N ALA A 630 -3.21 29.76 -20.11
CA ALA A 630 -2.86 29.59 -21.52
C ALA A 630 -2.77 28.10 -21.91
N GLY A 631 -2.21 27.25 -21.05
CA GLY A 631 -2.01 25.84 -21.32
C GLY A 631 -3.26 24.96 -21.13
N ILE A 632 -4.21 25.37 -20.29
CA ILE A 632 -5.43 24.59 -20.03
C ILE A 632 -6.65 25.05 -20.82
N LYS A 633 -6.71 26.30 -21.29
CA LYS A 633 -7.94 26.89 -21.86
C LYS A 633 -8.68 26.02 -22.88
N ASP A 634 -7.95 25.37 -23.79
CA ASP A 634 -8.55 24.60 -24.90
C ASP A 634 -8.96 23.18 -24.44
N SER A 635 -8.35 22.67 -23.37
CA SER A 635 -8.59 21.33 -22.83
C SER A 635 -9.46 21.33 -21.57
N LEU A 636 -9.70 22.49 -20.95
CA LEU A 636 -10.49 22.60 -19.73
C LEU A 636 -11.90 22.04 -19.89
N PRO A 637 -12.63 22.26 -21.01
CA PRO A 637 -13.91 21.59 -21.23
C PRO A 637 -13.83 20.06 -21.18
N GLU A 638 -12.78 19.48 -21.76
CA GLU A 638 -12.57 18.03 -21.76
C GLU A 638 -12.21 17.51 -20.36
N VAL A 639 -11.34 18.22 -19.64
CA VAL A 639 -11.00 17.92 -18.25
C VAL A 639 -12.25 17.95 -17.35
N LEU A 640 -13.13 18.93 -17.53
CA LEU A 640 -14.38 19.03 -16.76
C LEU A 640 -15.45 18.03 -17.20
N CYS A 641 -15.47 17.64 -18.48
CA CYS A 641 -16.32 16.56 -18.97
C CYS A 641 -15.94 15.22 -18.32
N ALA A 642 -14.65 15.03 -18.03
CA ALA A 642 -14.10 13.92 -17.27
C ALA A 642 -14.68 12.57 -17.73
N LYS A 643 -14.49 12.27 -19.01
CA LYS A 643 -15.03 11.05 -19.63
C LYS A 643 -14.48 9.80 -18.95
N ASP A 644 -15.32 8.81 -18.78
CA ASP A 644 -14.92 7.48 -18.33
C ASP A 644 -14.31 6.65 -19.48
N PHE A 645 -14.00 5.39 -19.20
CA PHE A 645 -13.44 4.46 -20.20
C PHE A 645 -14.40 4.12 -21.35
N LEU A 646 -15.70 4.43 -21.22
CA LEU A 646 -16.72 4.30 -22.28
C LEU A 646 -16.89 5.61 -23.07
N GLY A 647 -16.17 6.68 -22.68
CA GLY A 647 -16.32 8.00 -23.28
C GLY A 647 -17.52 8.79 -22.76
N ALA A 648 -18.25 8.28 -21.76
CA ALA A 648 -19.39 8.96 -21.17
C ALA A 648 -18.93 10.00 -20.13
N PRO A 649 -19.54 11.20 -20.08
CA PRO A 649 -19.20 12.20 -19.07
C PRO A 649 -19.47 11.67 -17.65
N ALA A 650 -18.50 11.77 -16.74
CA ALA A 650 -18.69 11.21 -15.39
C ALA A 650 -19.82 11.90 -14.59
N LEU A 651 -20.16 13.15 -14.90
CA LEU A 651 -21.33 13.81 -14.32
C LEU A 651 -22.63 13.08 -14.69
N ALA A 652 -22.70 12.44 -15.87
CA ALA A 652 -23.88 11.68 -16.28
C ALA A 652 -24.15 10.50 -15.33
N PHE A 653 -23.09 9.85 -14.83
CA PHE A 653 -23.21 8.79 -13.82
C PHE A 653 -23.77 9.33 -12.49
N ALA A 654 -23.26 10.48 -12.02
CA ALA A 654 -23.74 11.10 -10.78
C ALA A 654 -25.22 11.51 -10.89
N MET A 655 -25.64 12.04 -12.05
CA MET A 655 -27.02 12.36 -12.34
C MET A 655 -27.90 11.11 -12.42
N ALA A 656 -27.46 10.08 -13.14
CA ALA A 656 -28.14 8.81 -13.28
C ALA A 656 -28.28 8.01 -11.97
N SER A 657 -27.39 8.26 -11.00
CA SER A 657 -27.37 7.61 -9.68
C SER A 657 -28.01 8.46 -8.57
N GLY A 658 -28.57 9.62 -8.92
CA GLY A 658 -29.29 10.47 -7.96
C GLY A 658 -28.41 11.22 -6.97
N HIS A 659 -27.12 11.42 -7.25
CA HIS A 659 -26.19 12.11 -6.35
C HIS A 659 -26.33 13.64 -6.43
N ALA A 660 -27.49 14.17 -6.02
CA ALA A 660 -27.80 15.60 -6.10
C ALA A 660 -26.73 16.52 -5.47
N PRO A 661 -26.12 16.21 -4.29
CA PRO A 661 -25.05 17.04 -3.73
C PRO A 661 -23.80 17.12 -4.61
N VAL A 662 -23.46 16.04 -5.32
CA VAL A 662 -22.32 16.01 -6.27
C VAL A 662 -22.60 16.91 -7.46
N VAL A 663 -23.81 16.81 -8.02
CA VAL A 663 -24.27 17.61 -9.15
C VAL A 663 -24.29 19.10 -8.78
N GLN A 664 -24.83 19.44 -7.60
CA GLN A 664 -24.83 20.80 -7.08
C GLN A 664 -23.41 21.33 -6.86
N ALA A 665 -22.49 20.52 -6.31
CA ALA A 665 -21.10 20.90 -6.15
C ALA A 665 -20.40 21.17 -7.49
N PHE A 666 -20.68 20.35 -8.51
CA PHE A 666 -20.15 20.54 -9.86
C PHE A 666 -20.61 21.87 -10.45
N TYR A 667 -21.92 22.13 -10.42
CA TYR A 667 -22.51 23.37 -10.91
C TYR A 667 -22.01 24.60 -10.16
N SER A 668 -21.94 24.52 -8.83
CA SER A 668 -21.41 25.61 -7.99
C SER A 668 -19.96 25.92 -8.35
N GLY A 669 -19.14 24.89 -8.54
CA GLY A 669 -17.75 25.03 -8.98
C GLY A 669 -17.61 25.68 -10.35
N LEU A 670 -18.45 25.27 -11.31
CA LEU A 670 -18.47 25.82 -12.67
C LEU A 670 -18.89 27.30 -12.69
N THR A 671 -19.97 27.65 -12.00
CA THR A 671 -20.40 29.05 -11.83
C THR A 671 -19.30 29.88 -11.18
N ALA A 672 -18.67 29.34 -10.13
CA ALA A 672 -17.60 30.03 -9.44
C ALA A 672 -16.39 30.28 -10.36
N LEU A 673 -15.99 29.32 -11.22
CA LEU A 673 -14.92 29.51 -12.21
C LEU A 673 -15.25 30.61 -13.23
N LEU A 674 -16.50 30.68 -13.72
CA LEU A 674 -16.92 31.68 -14.71
C LEU A 674 -16.96 33.10 -14.13
N ALA A 675 -17.22 33.21 -12.82
CA ALA A 675 -17.24 34.47 -12.08
C ALA A 675 -15.85 35.06 -11.79
N GLU A 676 -14.79 34.24 -11.84
CA GLU A 676 -13.43 34.69 -11.54
C GLU A 676 -12.94 35.76 -12.53
N PRO A 677 -12.34 36.88 -12.09
CA PRO A 677 -11.91 37.95 -12.99
C PRO A 677 -10.88 37.50 -14.04
N TRP A 678 -9.93 36.64 -13.64
CA TRP A 678 -8.88 36.13 -14.53
C TRP A 678 -9.44 35.18 -15.61
N SER A 679 -10.66 34.66 -15.45
CA SER A 679 -11.27 33.77 -16.43
C SER A 679 -11.69 34.50 -17.71
N ALA A 680 -11.93 35.81 -17.64
CA ALA A 680 -12.69 36.56 -18.64
C ALA A 680 -12.12 36.48 -20.06
N ALA A 681 -10.80 36.53 -20.22
CA ALA A 681 -10.16 36.57 -21.54
C ALA A 681 -9.78 35.19 -22.08
N ALA A 682 -9.21 34.32 -21.25
CA ALA A 682 -8.61 33.05 -21.71
C ALA A 682 -9.53 31.84 -21.53
N ILE A 683 -10.22 31.74 -20.39
CA ILE A 683 -10.89 30.50 -19.96
C ILE A 683 -12.40 30.53 -20.24
N ARG A 684 -13.02 31.70 -20.08
CA ARG A 684 -14.47 31.88 -20.19
C ARG A 684 -14.99 31.55 -21.60
N PRO A 685 -14.38 32.00 -22.72
CA PRO A 685 -14.92 31.68 -24.04
C PRO A 685 -15.05 30.17 -24.33
N PRO A 686 -14.02 29.31 -24.15
CA PRO A 686 -14.17 27.87 -24.38
C PRO A 686 -15.09 27.19 -23.36
N LEU A 687 -15.13 27.65 -22.10
CA LEU A 687 -16.08 27.12 -21.12
C LEU A 687 -17.53 27.46 -21.47
N LEU A 688 -17.81 28.70 -21.87
CA LEU A 688 -19.14 29.09 -22.35
C LEU A 688 -19.52 28.22 -23.54
N ALA A 689 -18.63 28.04 -24.52
CA ALA A 689 -18.88 27.19 -25.68
C ALA A 689 -19.29 25.73 -25.31
N ALA A 690 -18.72 25.18 -24.24
CA ALA A 690 -18.98 23.82 -23.77
C ALA A 690 -20.11 23.72 -22.73
N LEU A 691 -20.58 24.86 -22.21
CA LEU A 691 -21.52 24.93 -21.08
C LEU A 691 -22.80 24.07 -21.22
N PRO A 692 -23.48 23.95 -22.37
CA PRO A 692 -24.70 23.16 -22.50
C PRO A 692 -24.38 21.69 -22.27
N HIS A 693 -23.33 21.20 -22.93
CA HIS A 693 -22.88 19.81 -22.84
C HIS A 693 -22.43 19.47 -21.43
N LEU A 694 -21.72 20.38 -20.75
CA LEU A 694 -21.32 20.19 -19.35
C LEU A 694 -22.52 20.16 -18.41
N LEU A 695 -23.51 21.06 -18.60
CA LEU A 695 -24.68 21.14 -17.73
C LEU A 695 -25.61 19.93 -17.87
N VAL A 696 -25.89 19.48 -19.10
CA VAL A 696 -26.73 18.30 -19.35
C VAL A 696 -25.95 16.98 -19.31
N ALA A 697 -24.64 17.04 -19.03
CA ALA A 697 -23.70 15.93 -19.07
C ALA A 697 -23.85 15.09 -20.36
N ALA A 698 -23.83 15.75 -21.52
CA ALA A 698 -24.05 15.11 -22.81
C ALA A 698 -22.75 14.58 -23.44
N SER A 699 -22.84 13.39 -24.03
CA SER A 699 -21.79 12.84 -24.90
C SER A 699 -22.05 13.20 -26.37
N ALA A 700 -21.08 12.92 -27.26
CA ALA A 700 -21.23 13.14 -28.70
C ALA A 700 -22.37 12.31 -29.34
N GLY A 701 -22.87 11.28 -28.66
CA GLY A 701 -23.92 10.37 -29.14
C GLY A 701 -25.34 10.73 -28.70
N LEU A 702 -25.63 11.99 -28.40
CA LEU A 702 -26.92 12.50 -27.87
C LEU A 702 -27.29 12.04 -26.45
N ASP A 703 -26.48 11.16 -25.85
CA ASP A 703 -26.74 10.60 -24.54
C ASP A 703 -26.48 11.63 -23.43
N SER A 704 -27.49 11.90 -22.59
CA SER A 704 -27.47 12.97 -21.58
C SER A 704 -27.70 12.45 -20.16
N GLY A 705 -26.85 12.88 -19.22
CA GLY A 705 -27.05 12.65 -17.78
C GLY A 705 -28.40 13.15 -17.27
N LEU A 706 -28.91 14.27 -17.81
CA LEU A 706 -30.24 14.79 -17.45
C LEU A 706 -31.36 13.85 -17.91
N ALA A 707 -31.23 13.23 -19.08
CA ALA A 707 -32.18 12.23 -19.55
C ALA A 707 -32.19 11.00 -18.64
N TYR A 708 -31.02 10.55 -18.17
CA TYR A 708 -30.93 9.45 -17.21
C TYR A 708 -31.48 9.80 -15.83
N ALA A 709 -31.24 11.01 -15.32
CA ALA A 709 -31.85 11.48 -14.06
C ALA A 709 -33.37 11.47 -14.13
N LEU A 710 -33.95 11.88 -15.27
CA LEU A 710 -35.38 11.78 -15.55
C LEU A 710 -35.85 10.33 -15.60
N ALA A 711 -35.17 9.51 -16.40
CA ALA A 711 -35.50 8.11 -16.60
C ALA A 711 -35.40 7.27 -15.30
N ASN A 712 -34.58 7.67 -14.33
CA ASN A 712 -34.43 7.00 -13.04
C ASN A 712 -35.16 7.71 -11.88
N GLY A 713 -35.91 8.78 -12.17
CA GLY A 713 -36.78 9.43 -11.20
C GLY A 713 -36.08 10.30 -10.15
N HIS A 714 -34.88 10.81 -10.44
CA HIS A 714 -34.09 11.60 -9.50
C HIS A 714 -34.47 13.09 -9.51
N SER A 715 -35.64 13.43 -8.93
CA SER A 715 -36.16 14.80 -8.88
C SER A 715 -35.21 15.81 -8.22
N ALA A 716 -34.47 15.43 -7.19
CA ALA A 716 -33.50 16.31 -6.52
C ALA A 716 -32.35 16.75 -7.45
N VAL A 717 -31.90 15.88 -8.36
CA VAL A 717 -30.89 16.22 -9.38
C VAL A 717 -31.47 17.23 -10.37
N ILE A 718 -32.71 17.03 -10.80
CA ILE A 718 -33.41 17.92 -11.74
C ILE A 718 -33.62 19.30 -11.11
N GLN A 719 -33.96 19.36 -9.82
CA GLN A 719 -34.07 20.62 -9.06
C GLN A 719 -32.73 21.34 -8.92
N ALA A 720 -31.63 20.61 -8.68
CA ALA A 720 -30.29 21.21 -8.63
C ALA A 720 -29.88 21.80 -9.99
N PHE A 721 -30.21 21.11 -11.09
CA PHE A 721 -30.05 21.62 -12.45
C PHE A 721 -30.91 22.87 -12.70
N HIS A 722 -32.18 22.84 -12.31
CA HIS A 722 -33.10 23.99 -12.41
C HIS A 722 -32.56 25.24 -11.72
N ALA A 723 -32.22 25.12 -10.43
CA ALA A 723 -31.71 26.25 -9.64
C ALA A 723 -30.45 26.86 -10.25
N THR A 724 -29.51 26.01 -10.69
CA THR A 724 -28.28 26.46 -11.36
C THR A 724 -28.58 27.19 -12.66
N LEU A 725 -29.50 26.65 -13.46
CA LEU A 725 -29.86 27.23 -14.76
C LEU A 725 -30.46 28.63 -14.57
N VAL A 726 -31.37 28.80 -13.61
CA VAL A 726 -31.94 30.10 -13.25
C VAL A 726 -30.86 31.09 -12.81
N ASP A 727 -29.96 30.68 -11.92
CA ASP A 727 -28.86 31.54 -11.47
C ASP A 727 -27.94 31.98 -12.63
N MET A 728 -27.62 31.06 -13.54
CA MET A 728 -26.83 31.38 -14.73
C MET A 728 -27.59 32.25 -15.75
N MET A 729 -28.92 32.15 -15.82
CA MET A 729 -29.76 32.99 -16.69
C MET A 729 -29.90 34.43 -16.15
N ARG A 730 -29.71 34.63 -14.85
CA ARG A 730 -29.66 35.97 -14.23
C ARG A 730 -28.30 36.66 -14.41
N SER A 731 -27.26 35.89 -14.71
CA SER A 731 -25.92 36.43 -14.95
C SER A 731 -25.78 37.00 -16.36
N ALA A 732 -25.43 38.28 -16.45
CA ALA A 732 -25.18 38.97 -17.73
C ALA A 732 -24.07 38.31 -18.59
N VAL A 733 -23.21 37.50 -17.97
CA VAL A 733 -22.11 36.80 -18.66
C VAL A 733 -22.60 35.53 -19.35
N THR A 734 -23.43 34.74 -18.67
CA THR A 734 -23.84 33.40 -19.13
C THR A 734 -25.17 33.41 -19.88
N ALA A 735 -26.09 34.30 -19.52
CA ALA A 735 -27.44 34.34 -20.09
C ALA A 735 -27.47 34.46 -21.62
N PRO A 736 -26.76 35.41 -22.28
CA PRO A 736 -26.84 35.58 -23.73
C PRO A 736 -26.42 34.33 -24.51
N TRP A 737 -25.59 33.50 -23.88
CA TRP A 737 -25.08 32.28 -24.47
C TRP A 737 -26.02 31.10 -24.18
N LEU A 738 -26.48 30.94 -22.93
CA LEU A 738 -27.44 29.90 -22.54
C LEU A 738 -28.79 30.03 -23.26
N CYS A 739 -29.35 31.24 -23.43
CA CYS A 739 -30.65 31.43 -24.12
C CYS A 739 -30.66 30.78 -25.51
N LYS A 740 -29.53 30.78 -26.22
CA LYS A 740 -29.41 30.21 -27.58
C LYS A 740 -29.44 28.69 -27.61
N HIS A 741 -29.01 28.05 -26.52
CA HIS A 741 -28.88 26.59 -26.41
C HIS A 741 -29.98 25.96 -25.53
N LEU A 742 -30.77 26.78 -24.83
CA LEU A 742 -31.78 26.35 -23.88
C LEU A 742 -32.81 25.37 -24.46
N PRO A 743 -33.36 25.56 -25.69
CA PRO A 743 -34.29 24.59 -26.27
C PRO A 743 -33.69 23.19 -26.42
N GLY A 744 -32.41 23.10 -26.83
CA GLY A 744 -31.71 21.82 -26.99
C GLY A 744 -31.34 21.18 -25.64
N MET A 745 -30.97 22.00 -24.65
CA MET A 745 -30.69 21.52 -23.29
C MET A 745 -31.93 20.96 -22.60
N LEU A 746 -33.11 21.50 -22.90
CA LEU A 746 -34.41 21.07 -22.37
C LEU A 746 -35.14 20.07 -23.29
N ASP A 747 -34.42 19.47 -24.24
CA ASP A 747 -34.80 18.24 -24.96
C ASP A 747 -33.76 17.12 -24.73
N PRO A 748 -33.45 16.76 -23.46
CA PRO A 748 -32.42 15.78 -23.17
C PRO A 748 -32.87 14.39 -23.63
N LYS A 749 -31.99 13.68 -24.33
CA LYS A 749 -32.24 12.33 -24.88
C LYS A 749 -31.30 11.31 -24.26
N ASP A 750 -31.75 10.06 -24.23
CA ASP A 750 -30.87 8.92 -23.93
C ASP A 750 -30.09 8.48 -25.19
N GLY A 751 -29.26 7.46 -25.05
CA GLY A 751 -28.48 6.89 -26.15
C GLY A 751 -29.32 6.30 -27.30
N TRP A 752 -30.64 6.17 -27.12
CA TRP A 752 -31.60 5.73 -28.14
C TRP A 752 -32.35 6.91 -28.78
N GLY A 753 -32.02 8.15 -28.40
CA GLY A 753 -32.68 9.36 -28.89
C GLY A 753 -34.04 9.61 -28.24
N LYS A 754 -34.41 8.87 -27.19
CA LYS A 754 -35.71 9.01 -26.53
C LYS A 754 -35.68 10.15 -25.52
N PRO A 755 -36.65 11.09 -25.56
CA PRO A 755 -36.66 12.20 -24.61
C PRO A 755 -36.81 11.73 -23.16
N GLY A 756 -35.99 12.26 -22.27
CA GLY A 756 -35.97 11.90 -20.84
C GLY A 756 -37.32 12.08 -20.15
N ILE A 757 -38.07 13.12 -20.51
CA ILE A 757 -39.41 13.37 -19.95
C ILE A 757 -40.43 12.28 -20.32
N VAL A 758 -40.30 11.68 -21.52
CA VAL A 758 -41.13 10.55 -21.94
C VAL A 758 -40.77 9.32 -21.12
N LEU A 759 -39.48 9.04 -20.95
CA LEU A 759 -39.00 7.95 -20.11
C LEU A 759 -39.47 8.07 -18.65
N ALA A 760 -39.39 9.27 -18.07
CA ALA A 760 -39.85 9.52 -16.70
C ALA A 760 -41.35 9.20 -16.55
N ARG A 761 -42.18 9.62 -17.51
CA ARG A 761 -43.63 9.36 -17.49
C ARG A 761 -43.96 7.88 -17.68
N GLU A 762 -43.32 7.22 -18.64
CA GLU A 762 -43.53 5.78 -18.90
C GLU A 762 -43.14 4.91 -17.71
N ARG A 763 -42.09 5.30 -16.98
CA ARG A 763 -41.62 4.58 -15.78
C ARG A 763 -42.34 5.02 -14.49
N GLY A 764 -43.33 5.93 -14.59
CA GLY A 764 -44.11 6.39 -13.43
C GLY A 764 -43.37 7.32 -12.47
N HIS A 765 -42.28 7.96 -12.89
CA HIS A 765 -41.49 8.89 -12.08
C HIS A 765 -42.10 10.30 -12.06
N VAL A 766 -43.30 10.42 -11.48
CA VAL A 766 -44.12 11.65 -11.48
C VAL A 766 -43.36 12.86 -10.90
N ALA A 767 -42.63 12.70 -9.80
CA ALA A 767 -41.90 13.80 -9.16
C ALA A 767 -40.78 14.36 -10.05
N ALA A 768 -40.06 13.51 -10.78
CA ALA A 768 -39.02 13.93 -11.71
C ALA A 768 -39.61 14.64 -12.94
N ALA A 769 -40.70 14.09 -13.50
CA ALA A 769 -41.42 14.72 -14.61
C ALA A 769 -41.97 16.10 -14.20
N ALA A 770 -42.60 16.21 -13.03
CA ALA A 770 -43.12 17.47 -12.51
C ALA A 770 -42.01 18.50 -12.26
N ALA A 771 -40.88 18.08 -11.67
CA ALA A 771 -39.72 18.95 -11.48
C ALA A 771 -39.19 19.49 -12.83
N PHE A 772 -39.17 18.68 -13.88
CA PHE A 772 -38.70 19.10 -15.19
C PHE A 772 -39.67 20.04 -15.93
N GLU A 773 -40.99 19.79 -15.83
CA GLU A 773 -41.98 20.74 -16.36
C GLU A 773 -41.93 22.08 -15.61
N ALA A 774 -41.60 22.08 -14.32
CA ALA A 774 -41.39 23.32 -13.56
C ALA A 774 -40.23 24.15 -14.13
N ILE A 775 -39.16 23.51 -14.64
CA ILE A 775 -38.07 24.22 -15.33
C ILE A 775 -38.58 24.93 -16.58
N ARG A 776 -39.42 24.26 -17.37
CA ARG A 776 -39.96 24.80 -18.63
C ARG A 776 -40.98 25.91 -18.40
N ALA A 777 -41.65 25.90 -17.24
CA ALA A 777 -42.61 26.90 -16.82
C ALA A 777 -41.98 28.07 -16.04
N ASP A 778 -40.68 28.00 -15.72
CA ASP A 778 -40.00 29.03 -14.95
C ASP A 778 -39.99 30.38 -15.72
N PRO A 779 -40.36 31.51 -15.07
CA PRO A 779 -40.45 32.81 -15.74
C PRO A 779 -39.11 33.31 -16.30
N ASP A 780 -37.96 32.88 -15.75
CA ASP A 780 -36.63 33.25 -16.24
C ASP A 780 -36.21 32.39 -17.46
N ILE A 781 -36.90 31.28 -17.73
CA ILE A 781 -36.59 30.31 -18.81
C ILE A 781 -37.61 30.37 -19.95
N LEU A 782 -38.91 30.43 -19.61
CA LEU A 782 -40.02 30.36 -20.56
C LEU A 782 -39.88 31.32 -21.77
N PRO A 783 -39.44 32.59 -21.62
CA PRO A 783 -39.28 33.51 -22.75
C PRO A 783 -38.30 33.04 -23.83
N HIS A 784 -37.39 32.13 -23.47
CA HIS A 784 -36.33 31.64 -24.35
C HIS A 784 -36.65 30.27 -24.99
N LEU A 785 -37.79 29.68 -24.66
CA LEU A 785 -38.27 28.42 -25.24
C LEU A 785 -39.22 28.60 -26.41
N ALA A 786 -39.83 29.79 -26.55
CA ALA A 786 -40.64 30.09 -27.70
C ALA A 786 -39.77 30.07 -28.98
N PRO A 787 -40.23 29.43 -30.08
CA PRO A 787 -39.55 29.60 -31.35
C PRO A 787 -39.47 31.10 -31.65
N PRO A 788 -38.35 31.61 -32.21
CA PRO A 788 -38.26 33.02 -32.57
C PRO A 788 -39.49 33.35 -33.40
N ALA A 789 -40.26 34.35 -32.98
CA ALA A 789 -41.47 34.76 -33.69
C ALA A 789 -41.08 34.87 -35.16
N MET A 790 -41.70 34.04 -36.02
CA MET A 790 -41.40 34.10 -37.44
C MET A 790 -41.55 35.58 -37.85
N PRO A 791 -40.54 36.18 -38.52
CA PRO A 791 -40.69 37.54 -38.99
C PRO A 791 -42.03 37.61 -39.72
N PRO A 792 -42.85 38.66 -39.47
CA PRO A 792 -44.12 38.79 -40.15
C PRO A 792 -43.85 38.59 -41.65
N PRO A 793 -44.67 37.77 -42.35
CA PRO A 793 -44.46 37.52 -43.76
C PRO A 793 -44.28 38.88 -44.44
N PRO A 794 -43.23 39.07 -45.28
CA PRO A 794 -42.95 40.36 -45.87
C PRO A 794 -44.24 40.88 -46.49
N ASP A 795 -44.68 42.07 -46.07
CA ASP A 795 -45.91 42.69 -46.55
C ASP A 795 -45.95 42.51 -48.07
N ARG A 796 -46.93 41.75 -48.56
CA ARG A 796 -47.17 41.65 -50.00
C ARG A 796 -47.37 43.08 -50.48
N ALA A 797 -46.40 43.60 -51.21
CA ALA A 797 -46.46 44.93 -51.79
C ALA A 797 -47.82 45.09 -52.51
N PRO A 798 -48.65 46.06 -52.11
CA PRO A 798 -49.92 46.30 -52.79
C PRO A 798 -49.62 47.01 -54.11
N GLY A 799 -49.57 46.25 -55.21
CA GLY A 799 -49.46 46.83 -56.55
C GLY A 799 -48.61 46.01 -57.51
N ALA A 800 -49.12 44.86 -57.93
CA ALA A 800 -48.77 44.28 -59.23
C ALA A 800 -50.06 43.72 -59.83
N ASP A 801 -50.79 44.62 -60.48
CA ASP A 801 -51.89 44.28 -61.38
C ASP A 801 -51.35 43.37 -62.50
N PRO A 802 -52.01 42.23 -62.81
CA PRO A 802 -51.61 41.41 -63.94
C PRO A 802 -52.13 42.06 -65.22
N ALA A 803 -51.32 42.92 -65.84
CA ALA A 803 -51.55 43.38 -67.20
C ALA A 803 -51.16 42.27 -68.19
N ASP A 804 -52.17 41.82 -68.94
CA ASP A 804 -52.16 41.38 -70.33
C ASP A 804 -51.01 40.50 -70.87
N GLY A 805 -51.37 39.27 -71.23
CA GLY A 805 -51.56 38.99 -72.66
C GLY A 805 -50.57 38.07 -73.38
N ARG A 806 -51.13 36.92 -73.80
CA ARG A 806 -50.72 36.01 -74.90
C ARG A 806 -49.62 34.98 -74.65
#